data_AF-A0A895ACE5-F1
#
_entry.id   AF-A0A895ACE5-F1
#
_cell.length_a   1.000
_cell.length_b   1.000
_cell.length_c   1.000
_cell.angle_alpha   90.00
_cell.angle_beta   90.00
_cell.angle_gamma   90.00
#
_symmetry.space_group_name_H-M   'P 1'
#
loop_
_entity.id
_entity.type
_entity.pdbx_description
1 polymer ?
#
loop_
_entity_poly.entity_id
_entity_poly.type
_entity_poly.pdbx_seq_one_letter_code
_entity_poly.pdbx_strand_id
1 'polypeptide(L)'
;MPVHTPDRAMSSLPSEQGVETSLLSWLDGLGWETHGLDGSQGASVLDERYSRSTADVIYWDLLAEQAIALNDAVTEDNVDRLVSSLKLDLDTDDLLAGNREFYAILTKGKQFQIDGEDGTEYVYVDLIDFADIERNRFHAVNQFSVSRGTTIRPDVNLFVNGIPLVTMELKSLAQDNDYYDAISDLHNYEETVPRLFVPGLFNVAADTTALRYGAVGAPTQFYMKWADAPEQYESDNEMRQAVQALCNPATLLDICKRFVFYDQRAGGDAKIVPRYMQYYAVTRLLDRVREGEPHPDPDERGHLDRGLVWHTQGSGKSFTMLYAAENLLSQDILDTPQVFLIVDTDKLASQMRDTLSNIGFEQSVVAESIDHLQELIEQGRSEVVLTTIQKFQDVEPNTQGNDEVVVMSDEAHRFMEKDLGSRLDAALPGCFHFGFTGTPVREGDEKSDRNTFDEFSPEGEEYLHRYSVKEGIEDGLILPVYFRLRHQMEWNVDEAGLDEEFEQQFAGLTTEEKREFIRESVTSRELAELEPRVETVVDEIDTHFDGVDKNGWKGMVVTPSRKSAAMYGERLMERRSEDEIEVLYTATSDDSDLIQQFHTENEERDQIVKQFNDEDEPKLLVVHNMLLTGFDAPNLKTMYLDRNLKNHNLMQAIARTNRVAEGKENGEIVDFQGVFENIDDALDYDPETQEYAARDREELFAELETQLDFVLDIFEDIPMDDSQEAIDQCLARVSTHPEKRKFKQGFRRLQNLYESVSPDGRLAQAGIQDDYKWLARVYTAFQRHHNRKDRPEDAMREKTRDIIEEHVDVGEIKRDFPVYELGQGHLEAIEDMDPATAATNVAHATREHLQPKTGQNPKYKRLSERVNDIVEEWEQGDRSDPEAVEALTEVEEEVLTVEAQAGDQAKAQAEFAIYTHLTEETPAAVDSEDEAQAIAADIVDEFEERIDRGYPGWEANETTVQTLEVVLLDALLKDHDRPALAKDDAFLDAVRGYLVENYV
;
A
#
# COMPACT_ATOMS: atom_id res chain seq x y z
N MET A 1 39.65 -9.85 -35.87
CA MET A 1 39.78 -10.79 -34.74
C MET A 1 39.13 -10.10 -33.55
N PRO A 2 37.84 -10.35 -33.29
CA PRO A 2 37.19 -9.84 -32.09
C PRO A 2 37.74 -10.62 -30.90
N VAL A 3 38.10 -9.89 -29.85
CA VAL A 3 38.49 -10.45 -28.55
C VAL A 3 37.21 -10.99 -27.92
N HIS A 4 37.19 -12.28 -27.62
CA HIS A 4 36.18 -12.91 -26.78
C HIS A 4 36.15 -12.18 -25.42
N THR A 5 35.06 -11.47 -25.14
CA THR A 5 34.61 -11.20 -23.77
C THR A 5 34.11 -12.53 -23.20
N PRO A 6 34.60 -13.00 -22.04
CA PRO A 6 34.08 -14.20 -21.40
C PRO A 6 32.64 -13.98 -20.94
N ASP A 7 31.86 -15.06 -20.99
CA ASP A 7 30.52 -15.17 -20.43
C ASP A 7 30.39 -14.49 -19.06
N ARG A 8 29.33 -13.68 -18.89
CA ARG A 8 28.85 -13.21 -17.59
C ARG A 8 28.70 -14.43 -16.69
N ALA A 9 29.59 -14.58 -15.73
CA ALA A 9 29.35 -15.43 -14.57
C ALA A 9 28.03 -14.97 -13.93
N MET A 10 27.14 -15.91 -13.60
CA MET A 10 26.02 -15.63 -12.69
C MET A 10 26.62 -15.01 -11.44
N SER A 11 26.41 -13.71 -11.23
CA SER A 11 26.79 -13.06 -9.98
C SER A 11 25.94 -13.67 -8.88
N SER A 12 26.58 -14.22 -7.86
CA SER A 12 25.90 -14.57 -6.61
C SER A 12 25.11 -13.36 -6.14
N LEU A 13 23.84 -13.56 -5.77
CA LEU A 13 23.03 -12.50 -5.15
C LEU A 13 23.73 -12.04 -3.86
N PRO A 14 23.73 -10.73 -3.56
CA PRO A 14 24.39 -10.22 -2.36
C PRO A 14 23.66 -10.69 -1.10
N SER A 15 24.40 -10.97 -0.03
CA SER A 15 23.85 -11.11 1.33
C SER A 15 23.21 -9.80 1.79
N GLU A 16 22.46 -9.83 2.89
CA GLU A 16 21.82 -8.64 3.47
C GLU A 16 22.83 -7.53 3.77
N GLN A 17 23.96 -7.88 4.39
CA GLN A 17 25.10 -6.96 4.59
C GLN A 17 25.64 -6.39 3.26
N GLY A 18 25.61 -7.16 2.18
CA GLY A 18 26.00 -6.70 0.85
C GLY A 18 25.01 -5.69 0.25
N VAL A 19 23.71 -5.87 0.51
CA VAL A 19 22.66 -4.91 0.15
C VAL A 19 22.82 -3.62 0.97
N GLU A 20 22.99 -3.75 2.29
CA GLU A 20 23.21 -2.63 3.22
C GLU A 20 24.43 -1.79 2.82
N THR A 21 25.58 -2.44 2.59
CA THR A 21 26.82 -1.76 2.16
C THR A 21 26.63 -1.02 0.84
N SER A 22 25.89 -1.63 -0.11
CA SER A 22 25.61 -1.01 -1.40
C SER A 22 24.72 0.22 -1.25
N LEU A 23 23.66 0.11 -0.43
CA LEU A 23 22.73 1.20 -0.15
C LEU A 23 23.42 2.38 0.54
N LEU A 24 24.22 2.13 1.58
CA LEU A 24 25.03 3.16 2.23
C LEU A 24 25.99 3.81 1.22
N SER A 25 26.62 3.04 0.34
CA SER A 25 27.55 3.61 -0.66
C SER A 25 26.82 4.52 -1.66
N TRP A 26 25.56 4.24 -1.99
CA TRP A 26 24.77 5.12 -2.85
C TRP A 26 24.37 6.40 -2.12
N LEU A 27 24.01 6.31 -0.83
CA LEU A 27 23.68 7.47 0.00
C LEU A 27 24.89 8.38 0.22
N ASP A 28 26.09 7.83 0.46
CA ASP A 28 27.34 8.62 0.53
C ASP A 28 27.54 9.48 -0.74
N GLY A 29 27.27 8.87 -1.90
CA GLY A 29 27.32 9.56 -3.19
C GLY A 29 26.30 10.70 -3.38
N LEU A 30 25.26 10.77 -2.54
CA LEU A 30 24.24 11.83 -2.53
C LEU A 30 24.53 12.91 -1.48
N GLY A 31 25.61 12.79 -0.71
CA GLY A 31 26.01 13.75 0.32
C GLY A 31 25.57 13.40 1.74
N TRP A 32 25.12 12.17 2.00
CA TRP A 32 24.90 11.68 3.37
C TRP A 32 26.24 11.37 4.06
N GLU A 33 26.40 11.75 5.33
CA GLU A 33 27.49 11.21 6.16
C GLU A 33 27.10 9.78 6.58
N THR A 34 27.74 8.78 5.99
CA THR A 34 27.39 7.38 6.24
C THR A 34 28.21 6.76 7.35
N HIS A 35 27.56 6.06 8.26
CA HIS A 35 28.20 5.28 9.33
C HIS A 35 27.86 3.80 9.11
N GLY A 36 28.89 2.95 8.98
CA GLY A 36 28.73 1.50 8.74
C GLY A 36 29.43 0.94 7.50
N LEU A 37 29.89 1.80 6.57
CA LEU A 37 30.53 1.37 5.31
C LEU A 37 31.80 0.54 5.47
N ASP A 38 32.46 0.64 6.61
CA ASP A 38 33.65 -0.15 6.94
C ASP A 38 33.33 -1.52 7.57
N GLY A 39 32.04 -1.88 7.62
CA GLY A 39 31.53 -3.09 8.27
C GLY A 39 31.41 -2.97 9.79
N SER A 40 31.58 -1.77 10.35
CA SER A 40 31.31 -1.52 11.77
C SER A 40 29.82 -1.29 12.02
N GLN A 41 29.40 -1.43 13.29
CA GLN A 41 28.09 -0.93 13.73
C GLN A 41 28.13 0.59 13.75
N GLY A 42 27.62 1.22 12.70
CA GLY A 42 27.65 2.66 12.47
C GLY A 42 26.92 3.45 13.54
N ALA A 43 25.82 2.92 14.06
CA ALA A 43 25.12 3.50 15.21
C ALA A 43 26.05 3.70 16.41
N SER A 44 26.88 2.70 16.75
CA SER A 44 27.83 2.79 17.87
C SER A 44 28.83 3.95 17.72
N VAL A 45 29.25 4.26 16.50
CA VAL A 45 30.16 5.38 16.22
C VAL A 45 29.47 6.72 16.44
N LEU A 46 28.21 6.84 16.00
CA LEU A 46 27.45 8.08 16.13
C LEU A 46 26.94 8.29 17.56
N ASP A 47 26.56 7.20 18.24
CA ASP A 47 26.18 7.15 19.64
C ASP A 47 27.30 7.65 20.54
N GLU A 48 28.55 7.20 20.30
CA GLU A 48 29.72 7.70 21.05
C GLU A 48 29.99 9.18 20.76
N ARG A 49 29.81 9.62 19.50
CA ARG A 49 30.04 11.03 19.11
C ARG A 49 29.08 11.99 19.81
N TYR A 50 27.80 11.63 19.91
CA TYR A 50 26.74 12.48 20.43
C TYR A 50 26.13 11.97 21.75
N SER A 51 26.86 11.11 22.48
CA SER A 51 26.47 10.56 23.78
C SER A 51 25.04 10.00 23.84
N ARG A 52 24.55 9.39 22.75
CA ARG A 52 23.16 8.89 22.68
C ARG A 52 22.99 7.66 23.57
N SER A 53 21.93 7.65 24.38
CA SER A 53 21.47 6.44 25.06
C SER A 53 20.68 5.55 24.08
N THR A 54 20.76 4.23 24.23
CA THR A 54 19.95 3.29 23.42
C THR A 54 18.44 3.48 23.64
N ALA A 55 18.00 4.15 24.71
CA ALA A 55 16.59 4.49 24.93
C ALA A 55 16.11 5.71 24.13
N ASP A 56 17.03 6.52 23.57
CA ASP A 56 16.72 7.72 22.81
C ASP A 56 16.60 7.43 21.31
N VAL A 57 15.55 7.96 20.67
CA VAL A 57 15.33 7.81 19.22
C VAL A 57 15.89 8.96 18.39
N ILE A 58 16.24 10.08 19.03
CA ILE A 58 16.83 11.28 18.42
C ILE A 58 18.24 11.48 18.99
N TYR A 59 19.18 11.91 18.15
CA TYR A 59 20.49 12.39 18.61
C TYR A 59 20.35 13.80 19.20
N TRP A 60 19.95 13.88 20.48
CA TRP A 60 19.60 15.15 21.14
C TRP A 60 20.73 16.18 21.15
N ASP A 61 21.98 15.76 21.36
CA ASP A 61 23.13 16.67 21.36
C ASP A 61 23.36 17.28 19.97
N LEU A 62 23.24 16.47 18.91
CA LEU A 62 23.30 16.95 17.53
C LEU A 62 22.14 17.92 17.24
N LEU A 63 20.93 17.58 17.65
CA LEU A 63 19.77 18.46 17.45
C LEU A 63 19.92 19.78 18.22
N ALA A 64 20.49 19.77 19.41
CA ALA A 64 20.78 20.97 20.19
C ALA A 64 21.80 21.88 19.48
N GLU A 65 22.90 21.30 18.97
CA GLU A 65 23.89 22.03 18.17
C GLU A 65 23.25 22.67 16.93
N GLN A 66 22.41 21.93 16.20
CA GLN A 66 21.73 22.45 15.02
C GLN A 66 20.67 23.51 15.37
N ALA A 67 19.90 23.33 16.44
CA ALA A 67 18.91 24.31 16.87
C ALA A 67 19.56 25.67 17.18
N ILE A 68 20.73 25.69 17.83
CA ILE A 68 21.52 26.91 18.07
C ILE A 68 22.05 27.50 16.76
N ALA A 69 22.52 26.66 15.83
CA ALA A 69 23.09 27.13 14.56
C ALA A 69 22.04 27.69 13.58
N LEU A 70 20.81 27.18 13.64
CA LEU A 70 19.71 27.59 12.78
C LEU A 70 18.97 28.82 13.32
N ASN A 71 18.87 28.96 14.66
CA ASN A 71 17.98 29.93 15.30
C ASN A 71 18.73 30.88 16.24
N ASP A 72 18.74 32.17 15.91
CA ASP A 72 19.38 33.21 16.73
C ASP A 72 18.83 33.31 18.17
N ALA A 73 17.56 32.89 18.38
CA ALA A 73 16.89 32.93 19.69
C ALA A 73 17.26 31.73 20.61
N VAL A 74 17.87 30.68 20.06
CA VAL A 74 18.29 29.48 20.80
C VAL A 74 19.78 29.59 21.10
N THR A 75 20.13 29.44 22.37
CA THR A 75 21.50 29.62 22.87
C THR A 75 21.86 28.47 23.80
N GLU A 76 23.15 28.33 24.12
CA GLU A 76 23.63 27.34 25.11
C GLU A 76 22.90 27.45 26.46
N ASP A 77 22.43 28.65 26.84
CA ASP A 77 21.75 28.87 28.12
C ASP A 77 20.29 28.35 28.14
N ASN A 78 19.66 28.15 26.98
CA ASN A 78 18.24 27.81 26.89
C ASN A 78 17.92 26.54 26.08
N VAL A 79 18.87 25.99 25.33
CA VAL A 79 18.65 24.82 24.46
C VAL A 79 18.19 23.57 25.23
N ASP A 80 18.68 23.36 26.47
CA ASP A 80 18.26 22.22 27.30
C ASP A 80 16.76 22.24 27.61
N ARG A 81 16.17 23.43 27.76
CA ARG A 81 14.72 23.59 27.95
C ARG A 81 13.95 23.26 26.67
N LEU A 82 14.49 23.63 25.51
CA LEU A 82 13.91 23.28 24.22
C LEU A 82 13.93 21.76 24.02
N VAL A 83 15.09 21.13 24.21
CA VAL A 83 15.24 19.67 24.13
C VAL A 83 14.31 18.95 25.09
N SER A 84 14.20 19.42 26.34
CA SER A 84 13.26 18.84 27.31
C SER A 84 11.81 18.94 26.85
N SER A 85 11.43 20.05 26.20
CA SER A 85 10.10 20.19 25.61
C SER A 85 9.88 19.23 24.44
N LEU A 86 10.87 19.07 23.55
CA LEU A 86 10.78 18.17 22.41
C LEU A 86 10.72 16.70 22.83
N LYS A 87 11.38 16.33 23.93
CA LYS A 87 11.26 14.99 24.53
C LYS A 87 9.82 14.68 24.93
N LEU A 88 9.09 15.65 25.47
CA LEU A 88 7.68 15.50 25.84
C LEU A 88 6.78 15.38 24.61
N ASP A 89 7.10 16.08 23.52
CA ASP A 89 6.32 15.99 22.27
C ASP A 89 6.41 14.60 21.59
N LEU A 90 7.34 13.75 22.02
CA LEU A 90 7.47 12.36 21.56
C LEU A 90 6.64 11.36 22.37
N ASP A 91 6.12 11.75 23.54
CA ASP A 91 5.34 10.85 24.39
C ASP A 91 3.86 10.92 24.00
N THR A 92 3.39 9.93 23.23
CA THR A 92 2.05 9.93 22.63
C THR A 92 1.42 8.53 22.71
N ASP A 93 0.12 8.45 23.00
CA ASP A 93 -0.59 7.16 23.10
C ASP A 93 -0.95 6.57 21.72
N ASP A 94 -1.01 7.39 20.67
CA ASP A 94 -1.34 7.00 19.30
C ASP A 94 -0.24 7.48 18.34
N LEU A 95 0.35 6.53 17.60
CA LEU A 95 1.47 6.79 16.70
C LEU A 95 1.15 7.87 15.67
N LEU A 96 -0.02 7.83 15.02
CA LEU A 96 -0.34 8.73 13.92
C LEU A 96 -0.71 10.13 14.40
N ALA A 97 -1.40 10.24 15.54
CA ALA A 97 -1.64 11.52 16.20
C ALA A 97 -0.31 12.17 16.60
N GLY A 98 0.57 11.42 17.26
CA GLY A 98 1.91 11.88 17.60
C GLY A 98 2.73 12.28 16.39
N ASN A 99 2.69 11.46 15.33
CA ASN A 99 3.39 11.74 14.09
C ASN A 99 2.91 13.03 13.43
N ARG A 100 1.61 13.30 13.42
CA ARG A 100 1.05 14.56 12.91
C ARG A 100 1.49 15.77 13.72
N GLU A 101 1.44 15.68 15.04
CA GLU A 101 1.84 16.77 15.93
C GLU A 101 3.32 17.10 15.78
N PHE A 102 4.17 16.08 15.74
CA PHE A 102 5.60 16.24 15.53
C PHE A 102 5.92 16.73 14.11
N TYR A 103 5.19 16.28 13.09
CA TYR A 103 5.30 16.81 11.73
C TYR A 103 4.99 18.31 11.67
N ALA A 104 4.00 18.79 12.42
CA ALA A 104 3.71 20.21 12.52
C ALA A 104 4.88 20.98 13.16
N ILE A 105 5.56 20.39 14.16
CA ILE A 105 6.78 20.95 14.75
C ILE A 105 7.92 21.01 13.72
N LEU A 106 8.12 19.93 12.96
CA LEU A 106 9.17 19.87 11.93
C LEU A 106 8.98 20.96 10.87
N THR A 107 7.74 21.18 10.43
CA THR A 107 7.46 22.05 9.29
C THR A 107 7.13 23.50 9.67
N LYS A 108 6.49 23.75 10.82
CA LYS A 108 6.10 25.11 11.27
C LYS A 108 7.01 25.67 12.37
N GLY A 109 7.92 24.85 12.89
CA GLY A 109 8.80 25.18 14.01
C GLY A 109 8.16 24.92 15.38
N LYS A 110 8.99 24.66 16.38
CA LYS A 110 8.57 24.49 17.78
C LYS A 110 8.30 25.85 18.39
N GLN A 111 7.07 26.09 18.86
CA GLN A 111 6.80 27.26 19.70
C GLN A 111 7.57 27.13 21.02
N PHE A 112 8.49 28.06 21.27
CA PHE A 112 9.40 28.05 22.41
C PHE A 112 9.37 29.37 23.16
N GLN A 113 9.45 29.28 24.49
CA GLN A 113 9.38 30.42 25.37
C GLN A 113 10.77 30.90 25.78
N ILE A 114 11.12 32.14 25.43
CA ILE A 114 12.38 32.79 25.80
C ILE A 114 12.17 33.91 26.83
N ASP A 115 13.20 34.15 27.64
CA ASP A 115 13.21 35.21 28.65
C ASP A 115 13.88 36.47 28.05
N GLY A 116 13.08 37.47 27.69
CA GLY A 116 13.55 38.76 27.14
C GLY A 116 13.74 39.85 28.20
N GLU A 117 14.29 41.00 27.79
CA GLU A 117 14.54 42.14 28.71
C GLU A 117 13.26 42.73 29.35
N ASP A 118 12.11 42.65 28.66
CA ASP A 118 10.82 43.20 29.09
C ASP A 118 9.79 42.12 29.52
N GLY A 119 10.19 40.84 29.59
CA GLY A 119 9.34 39.73 29.99
C GLY A 119 9.48 38.50 29.09
N THR A 120 8.51 37.59 29.19
CA THR A 120 8.45 36.36 28.42
C THR A 120 7.99 36.60 26.98
N GLU A 121 8.71 36.07 26.00
CA GLU A 121 8.37 36.11 24.57
C GLU A 121 8.28 34.69 24.00
N TYR A 122 7.41 34.47 23.01
CA TYR A 122 7.31 33.21 22.28
C TYR A 122 7.92 33.38 20.89
N VAL A 123 8.80 32.46 20.53
CA VAL A 123 9.42 32.35 19.21
C VAL A 123 9.11 31.00 18.60
N TYR A 124 9.18 30.88 17.28
CA TYR A 124 9.16 29.59 16.60
C TYR A 124 10.59 29.18 16.30
N VAL A 125 10.97 27.97 16.71
CA VAL A 125 12.30 27.42 16.53
C VAL A 125 12.25 26.39 15.42
N ASP A 126 12.97 26.64 14.33
CA ASP A 126 13.09 25.73 13.21
C ASP A 126 14.05 24.59 13.57
N LEU A 127 13.63 23.34 13.32
CA LEU A 127 14.46 22.16 13.53
C LEU A 127 15.19 21.72 12.25
N ILE A 128 14.69 22.15 11.09
CA ILE A 128 15.22 21.85 9.75
C ILE A 128 15.16 23.14 8.92
N ASP A 129 16.25 23.49 8.26
CA ASP A 129 16.30 24.59 7.30
C ASP A 129 15.88 24.10 5.91
N PHE A 130 14.62 24.33 5.54
CA PHE A 130 14.09 23.94 4.23
C PHE A 130 14.48 24.93 3.10
N ALA A 131 15.00 26.11 3.44
CA ALA A 131 15.38 27.12 2.46
C ALA A 131 16.83 26.95 1.99
N ASP A 132 17.73 26.63 2.92
CA ASP A 132 19.14 26.33 2.65
C ASP A 132 19.49 24.93 3.18
N ILE A 133 19.35 23.94 2.30
CA ILE A 133 19.55 22.52 2.59
C ILE A 133 20.96 22.26 3.17
N GLU A 134 21.97 23.01 2.73
CA GLU A 134 23.37 22.83 3.14
C GLU A 134 23.62 23.17 4.62
N ARG A 135 22.69 23.89 5.27
CA ARG A 135 22.77 24.20 6.70
C ARG A 135 22.34 23.04 7.61
N ASN A 136 21.76 21.99 7.05
CA ASN A 136 21.38 20.79 7.79
C ASN A 136 22.50 19.74 7.80
N ARG A 137 22.40 18.79 8.74
CA ARG A 137 23.26 17.61 8.84
C ARG A 137 22.50 16.35 8.47
N PHE A 138 23.02 15.62 7.48
CA PHE A 138 22.43 14.39 6.96
C PHE A 138 23.30 13.20 7.34
N HIS A 139 22.75 12.26 8.11
CA HIS A 139 23.46 11.03 8.48
C HIS A 139 22.67 9.80 8.05
N ALA A 140 23.34 8.83 7.43
CA ALA A 140 22.79 7.51 7.16
C ALA A 140 23.53 6.49 8.03
N VAL A 141 22.80 5.79 8.88
CA VAL A 141 23.38 5.03 9.99
C VAL A 141 22.86 3.60 9.92
N ASN A 142 23.74 2.61 9.88
CA ASN A 142 23.32 1.22 9.98
C ASN A 142 23.18 0.74 11.43
N GLN A 143 22.40 -0.33 11.61
CA GLN A 143 22.29 -1.11 12.84
C GLN A 143 21.84 -0.26 14.05
N PHE A 144 20.83 0.59 13.84
CA PHE A 144 20.38 1.57 14.83
C PHE A 144 19.51 0.94 15.92
N SER A 145 20.14 0.55 17.02
CA SER A 145 19.43 -0.10 18.13
C SER A 145 18.66 0.90 18.99
N VAL A 146 17.40 0.59 19.32
CA VAL A 146 16.58 1.33 20.29
C VAL A 146 15.98 0.36 21.31
N SER A 147 16.16 0.67 22.60
CA SER A 147 15.78 -0.20 23.72
C SER A 147 14.87 0.51 24.73
N ARG A 148 13.58 0.15 24.75
CA ARG A 148 12.59 0.56 25.76
C ARG A 148 11.67 -0.61 26.10
N GLY A 149 12.05 -1.41 27.10
CA GLY A 149 11.46 -2.74 27.33
C GLY A 149 12.01 -3.73 26.30
N THR A 150 11.46 -3.70 25.10
CA THR A 150 11.92 -4.48 23.94
C THR A 150 13.00 -3.71 23.17
N THR A 151 13.93 -4.44 22.54
CA THR A 151 14.95 -3.87 21.65
C THR A 151 14.52 -4.09 20.21
N ILE A 152 14.54 -3.04 19.40
CA ILE A 152 14.48 -3.14 17.94
C ILE A 152 15.80 -2.66 17.35
N ARG A 153 16.13 -3.14 16.15
CA ARG A 153 17.33 -2.71 15.42
C ARG A 153 17.02 -2.66 13.92
N PRO A 154 16.48 -1.54 13.41
CA PRO A 154 16.36 -1.36 11.97
C PRO A 154 17.74 -1.30 11.30
N ASP A 155 17.80 -1.77 10.06
CA ASP A 155 19.06 -1.92 9.33
C ASP A 155 19.69 -0.59 8.98
N VAL A 156 18.92 0.38 8.48
CA VAL A 156 19.42 1.72 8.14
C VAL A 156 18.41 2.80 8.54
N ASN A 157 18.89 3.85 9.20
CA ASN A 157 18.10 5.05 9.50
C ASN A 157 18.72 6.30 8.88
N LEU A 158 17.88 7.14 8.30
CA LEU A 158 18.26 8.45 7.77
C LEU A 158 17.87 9.56 8.73
N PHE A 159 18.86 10.30 9.20
CA PHE A 159 18.70 11.39 10.16
C PHE A 159 18.95 12.75 9.52
N VAL A 160 18.05 13.70 9.78
CA VAL A 160 18.25 15.13 9.49
C VAL A 160 18.37 15.87 10.81
N ASN A 161 19.51 16.53 11.06
CA ASN A 161 19.80 17.22 12.32
C ASN A 161 19.63 16.33 13.56
N GLY A 162 19.84 15.01 13.42
CA GLY A 162 19.67 14.03 14.49
C GLY A 162 18.25 13.46 14.64
N ILE A 163 17.30 13.89 13.81
CA ILE A 163 15.91 13.44 13.80
C ILE A 163 15.73 12.31 12.77
N PRO A 164 15.24 11.12 13.13
CA PRO A 164 15.03 10.02 12.18
C PRO A 164 13.81 10.32 11.30
N LEU A 165 14.04 10.54 10.00
CA LEU A 165 12.96 10.76 9.03
C LEU A 165 12.64 9.51 8.21
N VAL A 166 13.60 8.61 8.01
CA VAL A 166 13.39 7.37 7.26
C VAL A 166 13.97 6.20 8.02
N THR A 167 13.17 5.16 8.22
CA THR A 167 13.59 3.88 8.78
C THR A 167 13.57 2.84 7.67
N MET A 168 14.64 2.08 7.51
CA MET A 168 14.78 1.09 6.45
C MET A 168 15.03 -0.30 7.04
N GLU A 169 14.36 -1.28 6.46
CA GLU A 169 14.59 -2.70 6.69
C GLU A 169 14.96 -3.36 5.35
N LEU A 170 16.04 -4.11 5.35
CA LEU A 170 16.68 -4.70 4.18
C LEU A 170 16.68 -6.21 4.35
N LYS A 171 16.29 -6.94 3.30
CA LYS A 171 16.36 -8.40 3.29
C LYS A 171 17.22 -8.89 2.14
N SER A 172 17.66 -10.13 2.23
CA SER A 172 18.31 -10.79 1.10
C SER A 172 17.51 -11.96 0.55
N LEU A 173 17.25 -11.93 -0.76
CA LEU A 173 16.74 -13.09 -1.49
C LEU A 173 17.71 -14.28 -1.46
N ALA A 174 18.98 -14.09 -1.08
CA ALA A 174 19.92 -15.18 -0.86
C ALA A 174 19.65 -15.93 0.46
N GLN A 175 18.96 -15.29 1.41
CA GLN A 175 18.57 -15.81 2.72
C GLN A 175 17.07 -16.18 2.76
N ASP A 176 16.42 -16.32 1.60
CA ASP A 176 14.99 -16.64 1.45
C ASP A 176 13.98 -15.63 2.05
N ASN A 177 14.44 -14.43 2.40
CA ASN A 177 13.63 -13.31 2.86
C ASN A 177 13.46 -12.28 1.73
N ASP A 178 12.28 -11.66 1.64
CA ASP A 178 11.98 -10.63 0.65
C ASP A 178 11.42 -9.35 1.29
N TYR A 179 11.12 -8.34 0.48
CA TYR A 179 10.62 -7.07 1.00
C TYR A 179 9.27 -7.19 1.75
N TYR A 180 8.47 -8.26 1.58
CA TYR A 180 7.27 -8.45 2.40
C TYR A 180 7.64 -8.78 3.84
N ASP A 181 8.69 -9.57 4.04
CA ASP A 181 9.22 -9.87 5.38
C ASP A 181 9.75 -8.57 6.01
N ALA A 182 10.44 -7.73 5.23
CA ALA A 182 10.88 -6.39 5.68
C ALA A 182 9.71 -5.48 6.09
N ILE A 183 8.61 -5.47 5.34
CA ILE A 183 7.39 -4.70 5.70
C ILE A 183 6.82 -5.22 7.03
N SER A 184 6.76 -6.54 7.21
CA SER A 184 6.27 -7.14 8.45
C SER A 184 7.13 -6.74 9.64
N ASP A 185 8.46 -6.69 9.49
CA ASP A 185 9.37 -6.26 10.55
C ASP A 185 9.20 -4.78 10.88
N LEU A 186 9.01 -3.92 9.88
CA LEU A 186 8.70 -2.51 10.08
C LEU A 186 7.38 -2.30 10.84
N HIS A 187 6.33 -3.07 10.53
CA HIS A 187 5.07 -3.03 11.29
C HIS A 187 5.28 -3.47 12.74
N ASN A 188 6.03 -4.55 12.97
CA ASN A 188 6.40 -4.98 14.32
C ASN A 188 7.16 -3.88 15.08
N TYR A 189 8.05 -3.16 14.40
CA TYR A 189 8.79 -2.05 15.01
C TYR A 189 7.88 -0.86 15.35
N GLU A 190 6.93 -0.51 14.47
CA GLU A 190 5.94 0.54 14.74
C GLU A 190 5.08 0.22 15.97
N GLU A 191 4.70 -1.04 16.15
CA GLU A 191 3.96 -1.51 17.33
C GLU A 191 4.83 -1.55 18.59
N THR A 192 6.09 -2.00 18.46
CA THR A 192 6.99 -2.22 19.61
C THR A 192 7.60 -0.94 20.14
N VAL A 193 8.05 -0.04 19.25
CA VAL A 193 8.70 1.24 19.62
C VAL A 193 8.13 2.38 18.76
N PRO A 194 6.84 2.74 18.94
CA PRO A 194 6.17 3.77 18.13
C PRO A 194 6.89 5.13 18.18
N ARG A 195 7.54 5.43 19.31
CA ARG A 195 8.31 6.68 19.51
C ARG A 195 9.37 6.94 18.43
N LEU A 196 9.97 5.89 17.86
CA LEU A 196 10.95 6.04 16.75
C LEU A 196 10.28 6.62 15.50
N PHE A 197 9.02 6.27 15.27
CA PHE A 197 8.26 6.59 14.08
C PHE A 197 7.45 7.86 14.21
N VAL A 198 7.30 8.42 15.42
CA VAL A 198 6.69 9.75 15.64
C VAL A 198 7.32 10.86 14.77
N PRO A 199 8.65 11.05 14.72
CA PRO A 199 9.24 12.00 13.76
C PRO A 199 9.32 11.50 12.31
N GLY A 200 9.03 10.20 12.07
CA GLY A 200 9.26 9.53 10.80
C GLY A 200 8.40 10.05 9.65
N LEU A 201 8.98 10.19 8.47
CA LEU A 201 8.30 10.58 7.23
C LEU A 201 7.67 9.36 6.56
N PHE A 202 8.50 8.38 6.20
CA PHE A 202 8.12 7.11 5.57
C PHE A 202 9.13 6.01 5.94
N ASN A 203 8.72 4.76 5.79
CA ASN A 203 9.58 3.60 5.94
C ASN A 203 9.98 3.04 4.56
N VAL A 204 11.12 2.35 4.51
CA VAL A 204 11.60 1.66 3.31
C VAL A 204 11.81 0.18 3.60
N ALA A 205 11.19 -0.66 2.80
CA ALA A 205 11.40 -2.11 2.78
C ALA A 205 12.10 -2.49 1.48
N ALA A 206 13.26 -3.11 1.54
CA ALA A 206 14.00 -3.46 0.35
C ALA A 206 14.57 -4.89 0.39
N ASP A 207 14.82 -5.44 -0.79
CA ASP A 207 15.61 -6.66 -0.96
C ASP A 207 16.67 -6.48 -2.06
N THR A 208 17.37 -7.56 -2.43
CA THR A 208 18.41 -7.54 -3.49
C THR A 208 17.93 -7.07 -4.87
N THR A 209 16.62 -6.97 -5.10
CA THR A 209 15.99 -6.68 -6.40
C THR A 209 15.05 -5.49 -6.38
N ALA A 210 14.44 -5.17 -5.24
CA ALA A 210 13.33 -4.24 -5.16
C ALA A 210 13.44 -3.32 -3.94
N LEU A 211 13.04 -2.07 -4.10
CA LEU A 211 12.76 -1.14 -3.02
C LEU A 211 11.26 -0.82 -3.00
N ARG A 212 10.68 -0.79 -1.81
CA ARG A 212 9.33 -0.32 -1.55
C ARG A 212 9.36 0.71 -0.43
N TYR A 213 8.49 1.71 -0.49
CA TYR A 213 8.33 2.69 0.59
C TYR A 213 6.84 2.93 0.87
N GLY A 214 6.54 3.22 2.13
CA GLY A 214 5.19 3.57 2.59
C GLY A 214 5.28 4.61 3.69
N ALA A 215 4.28 5.48 3.81
CA ALA A 215 4.19 6.41 4.94
C ALA A 215 4.26 5.64 6.27
N VAL A 216 4.69 6.30 7.34
CA VAL A 216 4.58 5.72 8.70
C VAL A 216 3.12 5.33 8.97
N GLY A 217 2.89 4.11 9.47
CA GLY A 217 1.57 3.53 9.69
C GLY A 217 0.83 3.09 8.43
N ALA A 218 1.49 3.07 7.26
CA ALA A 218 0.87 2.59 6.02
C ALA A 218 0.71 1.06 6.06
N PRO A 219 -0.45 0.51 5.68
CA PRO A 219 -0.62 -0.92 5.50
C PRO A 219 0.14 -1.42 4.26
N THR A 220 0.41 -2.73 4.20
CA THR A 220 1.28 -3.38 3.21
C THR A 220 0.94 -3.03 1.76
N GLN A 221 -0.34 -2.90 1.41
CA GLN A 221 -0.77 -2.56 0.04
C GLN A 221 -0.38 -1.14 -0.41
N PHE A 222 0.02 -0.26 0.51
CA PHE A 222 0.48 1.09 0.20
C PHE A 222 2.01 1.24 0.23
N TYR A 223 2.75 0.13 0.35
CA TYR A 223 4.19 0.11 0.09
C TYR A 223 4.45 0.03 -1.41
N MET A 224 4.91 1.14 -2.00
CA MET A 224 4.97 1.34 -3.45
C MET A 224 6.41 1.41 -3.99
N LYS A 225 6.54 1.22 -5.30
CA LYS A 225 7.79 1.47 -6.03
C LYS A 225 8.06 2.97 -6.15
N TRP A 226 9.35 3.31 -6.22
CA TRP A 226 9.80 4.56 -6.81
C TRP A 226 10.47 4.25 -8.15
N ALA A 227 9.68 4.17 -9.21
CA ALA A 227 10.10 3.56 -10.48
C ALA A 227 10.70 4.56 -11.49
N ASP A 228 10.62 5.87 -11.24
CA ASP A 228 11.13 6.91 -12.14
C ASP A 228 12.10 7.86 -11.43
N ALA A 229 13.00 8.46 -12.21
CA ALA A 229 14.07 9.30 -11.73
C ALA A 229 14.43 10.38 -12.77
N PRO A 230 14.80 11.60 -12.33
CA PRO A 230 15.50 12.54 -13.18
C PRO A 230 16.75 11.92 -13.81
N GLU A 231 17.15 12.37 -15.00
CA GLU A 231 18.27 11.84 -15.80
C GLU A 231 19.56 11.64 -14.97
N GLN A 232 19.86 12.53 -14.01
CA GLN A 232 21.04 12.41 -13.16
C GLN A 232 21.03 11.25 -12.15
N TYR A 233 19.86 10.64 -11.89
CA TYR A 233 19.65 9.55 -10.94
C TYR A 233 19.17 8.26 -11.63
N GLU A 234 18.97 8.26 -12.94
CA GLU A 234 18.64 7.06 -13.72
C GLU A 234 19.74 5.98 -13.59
N SER A 235 19.32 4.72 -13.47
CA SER A 235 20.23 3.59 -13.29
C SER A 235 19.60 2.29 -13.76
N ASP A 236 20.40 1.44 -14.45
CA ASP A 236 20.00 0.07 -14.83
C ASP A 236 19.68 -0.83 -13.62
N ASN A 237 20.06 -0.40 -12.41
CA ASN A 237 19.65 -1.02 -11.15
C ASN A 237 18.51 -0.20 -10.54
N GLU A 238 17.30 -0.81 -10.50
CA GLU A 238 16.06 -0.20 -10.00
C GLU A 238 16.15 0.23 -8.54
N MET A 239 16.73 -0.59 -7.67
CA MET A 239 16.91 -0.26 -6.25
C MET A 239 17.81 0.97 -6.09
N ARG A 240 18.93 1.01 -6.82
CA ARG A 240 19.83 2.16 -6.82
C ARG A 240 19.13 3.43 -7.32
N GLN A 241 18.40 3.33 -8.42
CA GLN A 241 17.63 4.45 -8.96
C GLN A 241 16.64 4.99 -7.93
N ALA A 242 15.86 4.10 -7.30
CA ALA A 242 14.90 4.45 -6.26
C ALA A 242 15.57 5.15 -5.08
N VAL A 243 16.67 4.61 -4.54
CA VAL A 243 17.43 5.25 -3.44
C VAL A 243 17.95 6.63 -3.86
N GLN A 244 18.52 6.76 -5.05
CA GLN A 244 19.07 8.04 -5.51
C GLN A 244 18.00 9.11 -5.76
N ALA A 245 16.84 8.72 -6.28
CA ALA A 245 15.76 9.64 -6.60
C ALA A 245 14.92 10.02 -5.36
N LEU A 246 14.58 9.06 -4.50
CA LEU A 246 13.74 9.26 -3.32
C LEU A 246 14.52 9.79 -2.11
N CYS A 247 15.71 9.24 -1.85
CA CYS A 247 16.46 9.51 -0.61
C CYS A 247 17.57 10.56 -0.78
N ASN A 248 17.64 11.29 -1.89
CA ASN A 248 18.54 12.44 -1.93
C ASN A 248 18.01 13.57 -1.01
N PRO A 249 18.89 14.36 -0.36
CA PRO A 249 18.48 15.37 0.60
C PRO A 249 17.44 16.37 0.09
N ALA A 250 17.52 16.78 -1.19
CA ALA A 250 16.59 17.75 -1.77
C ALA A 250 15.19 17.16 -1.93
N THR A 251 15.05 15.98 -2.56
CA THR A 251 13.75 15.30 -2.68
C THR A 251 13.16 14.99 -1.31
N LEU A 252 13.97 14.46 -0.37
CA LEU A 252 13.48 14.07 0.96
C LEU A 252 12.89 15.27 1.72
N LEU A 253 13.59 16.40 1.74
CA LEU A 253 13.12 17.61 2.42
C LEU A 253 11.97 18.30 1.68
N ASP A 254 11.94 18.25 0.34
CA ASP A 254 10.81 18.74 -0.45
C ASP A 254 9.54 17.95 -0.14
N ILE A 255 9.61 16.61 -0.16
CA ILE A 255 8.49 15.74 0.24
C ILE A 255 8.05 16.05 1.67
N CYS A 256 9.01 16.11 2.61
CA CYS A 256 8.72 16.41 4.02
C CYS A 256 7.96 17.74 4.16
N LYS A 257 8.41 18.81 3.51
CA LYS A 257 7.81 20.14 3.69
C LYS A 257 6.48 20.32 2.96
N ARG A 258 6.29 19.66 1.82
CA ARG A 258 5.31 20.08 0.80
C ARG A 258 4.37 19.00 0.28
N PHE A 259 4.61 17.72 0.61
CA PHE A 259 3.84 16.61 0.05
C PHE A 259 3.31 15.64 1.12
N VAL A 260 3.04 16.12 2.33
CA VAL A 260 2.42 15.29 3.37
C VAL A 260 1.02 15.81 3.67
N PHE A 261 0.05 14.92 3.60
CA PHE A 261 -1.30 15.14 4.14
C PHE A 261 -1.59 14.13 5.25
N TYR A 262 -2.48 14.50 6.17
CA TYR A 262 -3.06 13.59 7.15
C TYR A 262 -4.55 13.50 6.89
N ASP A 263 -5.03 12.36 6.42
CA ASP A 263 -6.43 12.13 6.12
C ASP A 263 -7.14 11.59 7.36
N GLN A 264 -7.99 12.42 7.97
CA GLN A 264 -8.72 12.07 9.19
C GLN A 264 -10.08 11.47 8.83
N ARG A 265 -10.27 10.18 9.12
CA ARG A 265 -11.54 9.47 8.86
C ARG A 265 -12.00 8.67 10.07
N ALA A 266 -13.29 8.35 10.11
CA ALA A 266 -13.88 7.54 11.17
C ALA A 266 -13.27 6.12 11.31
N GLY A 267 -12.51 5.65 10.31
CA GLY A 267 -11.80 4.36 10.31
C GLY A 267 -10.32 4.44 10.72
N GLY A 268 -9.83 5.61 11.14
CA GLY A 268 -8.43 5.85 11.49
C GLY A 268 -7.84 7.04 10.73
N ASP A 269 -6.89 7.73 11.35
CA ASP A 269 -6.08 8.73 10.67
C ASP A 269 -5.09 8.00 9.74
N ALA A 270 -4.71 8.62 8.62
CA ALA A 270 -3.70 8.07 7.72
C ALA A 270 -2.74 9.16 7.26
N LYS A 271 -1.44 8.89 7.31
CA LYS A 271 -0.41 9.74 6.70
C LYS A 271 -0.31 9.42 5.21
N ILE A 272 -0.31 10.45 4.38
CA ILE A 272 -0.23 10.33 2.92
C ILE A 272 1.04 11.04 2.46
N VAL A 273 1.88 10.31 1.74
CA VAL A 273 3.09 10.80 1.04
C VAL A 273 2.88 10.63 -0.48
N PRO A 274 3.57 11.37 -1.35
CA PRO A 274 3.30 11.34 -2.78
C PRO A 274 3.89 10.08 -3.40
N ARG A 275 3.21 9.57 -4.43
CA ARG A 275 3.81 8.61 -5.36
C ARG A 275 4.75 9.34 -6.31
N TYR A 276 5.72 8.64 -6.92
CA TYR A 276 6.74 9.28 -7.75
C TYR A 276 6.14 10.10 -8.91
N MET A 277 5.13 9.56 -9.60
CA MET A 277 4.46 10.26 -10.71
C MET A 277 3.66 11.47 -10.24
N GLN A 278 3.18 11.47 -8.99
CA GLN A 278 2.50 12.63 -8.41
C GLN A 278 3.52 13.71 -8.07
N TYR A 279 4.64 13.35 -7.44
CA TYR A 279 5.74 14.26 -7.13
C TYR A 279 6.26 14.93 -8.41
N TYR A 280 6.66 14.17 -9.42
CA TYR A 280 7.21 14.74 -10.65
C TYR A 280 6.19 15.53 -11.48
N ALA A 281 4.92 15.12 -11.50
CA ALA A 281 3.88 15.90 -12.18
C ALA A 281 3.69 17.28 -11.51
N VAL A 282 3.69 17.32 -10.18
CA VAL A 282 3.59 18.57 -9.42
C VAL A 282 4.84 19.42 -9.64
N THR A 283 6.06 18.86 -9.51
CA THR A 283 7.30 19.61 -9.75
C THR A 283 7.31 20.27 -11.14
N ARG A 284 6.95 19.53 -12.19
CA ARG A 284 6.88 20.06 -13.56
C ARG A 284 5.79 21.12 -13.73
N LEU A 285 4.65 20.97 -13.07
CA LEU A 285 3.59 21.99 -13.05
C LEU A 285 4.08 23.28 -12.39
N LEU A 286 4.73 23.17 -11.23
CA LEU A 286 5.28 24.34 -10.53
C LEU A 286 6.37 25.02 -11.36
N ASP A 287 7.26 24.26 -12.01
CA ASP A 287 8.27 24.81 -12.91
C ASP A 287 7.63 25.51 -14.13
N ARG A 288 6.56 24.94 -14.69
CA ARG A 288 5.77 25.58 -15.75
C ARG A 288 5.22 26.94 -15.32
N VAL A 289 4.65 27.03 -14.11
CA VAL A 289 4.13 28.29 -13.56
C VAL A 289 5.25 29.29 -13.29
N ARG A 290 6.43 28.83 -12.83
CA ARG A 290 7.59 29.70 -12.60
C ARG A 290 8.20 30.27 -13.88
N GLU A 291 8.27 29.46 -14.93
CA GLU A 291 8.95 29.80 -16.19
C GLU A 291 8.04 30.46 -17.22
N GLY A 292 6.75 30.16 -17.19
CA GLY A 292 5.77 30.64 -18.15
C GLY A 292 5.22 32.03 -17.85
N GLU A 293 4.62 32.66 -18.87
CA GLU A 293 3.79 33.85 -18.71
C GLU A 293 2.39 33.52 -19.26
N PRO A 294 1.30 33.77 -18.51
CA PRO A 294 -0.06 33.50 -18.98
C PRO A 294 -0.43 34.35 -20.20
N HIS A 295 -1.08 33.74 -21.19
CA HIS A 295 -1.50 34.42 -22.41
C HIS A 295 -3.03 34.56 -22.50
N PRO A 296 -3.56 35.76 -22.81
CA PRO A 296 -5.01 35.99 -22.86
C PRO A 296 -5.70 35.40 -24.11
N ASP A 297 -4.93 35.03 -25.14
CA ASP A 297 -5.45 34.31 -26.32
C ASP A 297 -5.13 32.82 -26.21
N PRO A 298 -6.14 31.95 -25.97
CA PRO A 298 -5.93 30.50 -25.82
C PRO A 298 -5.61 29.80 -27.15
N ASP A 299 -5.90 30.44 -28.30
CA ASP A 299 -5.67 29.88 -29.63
C ASP A 299 -4.20 30.07 -30.10
N GLU A 300 -3.41 30.89 -29.41
CA GLU A 300 -1.99 31.06 -29.73
C GLU A 300 -1.16 29.88 -29.19
N ARG A 301 -0.85 28.94 -30.08
CA ARG A 301 -0.01 27.77 -29.76
C ARG A 301 1.45 28.19 -29.48
N GLY A 302 2.02 27.67 -28.40
CA GLY A 302 3.43 27.87 -28.03
C GLY A 302 3.68 28.57 -26.69
N HIS A 303 2.62 29.00 -26.00
CA HIS A 303 2.71 29.55 -24.65
C HIS A 303 2.87 28.46 -23.60
N LEU A 304 3.64 28.76 -22.55
CA LEU A 304 3.93 27.87 -21.43
C LEU A 304 2.91 28.05 -20.28
N ASP A 305 1.67 28.40 -20.62
CA ASP A 305 0.57 28.57 -19.67
C ASP A 305 -0.35 27.35 -19.59
N ARG A 306 -0.12 26.34 -20.44
CA ARG A 306 -0.91 25.11 -20.50
C ARG A 306 -0.07 23.87 -20.23
N GLY A 307 -0.74 22.79 -19.82
CA GLY A 307 -0.09 21.48 -19.70
C GLY A 307 -1.08 20.32 -19.52
N LEU A 308 -0.81 19.20 -20.18
CA LEU A 308 -1.59 17.98 -20.08
C LEU A 308 -0.90 16.95 -19.17
N VAL A 309 -1.56 16.56 -18.08
CA VAL A 309 -1.17 15.45 -17.21
C VAL A 309 -2.02 14.22 -17.54
N TRP A 310 -1.43 13.23 -18.20
CA TRP A 310 -2.08 11.95 -18.46
C TRP A 310 -1.63 10.92 -17.43
N HIS A 311 -2.46 10.68 -16.42
CA HIS A 311 -2.23 9.61 -15.46
C HIS A 311 -3.37 8.60 -15.51
N THR A 312 -3.04 7.31 -15.60
CA THR A 312 -4.03 6.22 -15.63
C THR A 312 -5.04 6.32 -14.47
N GLN A 313 -6.25 5.81 -14.67
CA GLN A 313 -7.28 5.88 -13.65
C GLN A 313 -6.86 5.10 -12.40
N GLY A 314 -6.99 5.71 -11.22
CA GLY A 314 -6.51 5.14 -9.95
C GLY A 314 -5.12 5.54 -9.52
N SER A 315 -4.41 6.30 -10.34
CA SER A 315 -3.14 6.96 -10.01
C SER A 315 -3.19 7.93 -8.83
N GLY A 316 -4.39 8.40 -8.45
CA GLY A 316 -4.55 9.41 -7.40
C GLY A 316 -4.45 10.84 -7.92
N LYS A 317 -4.96 11.12 -9.14
CA LYS A 317 -4.98 12.45 -9.77
C LYS A 317 -5.48 13.57 -8.83
N SER A 318 -6.51 13.28 -8.02
CA SER A 318 -7.04 14.23 -7.03
C SER A 318 -5.97 14.69 -6.05
N PHE A 319 -5.17 13.76 -5.50
CA PHE A 319 -4.05 14.12 -4.62
C PHE A 319 -2.96 14.89 -5.37
N THR A 320 -2.69 14.57 -6.64
CA THR A 320 -1.76 15.35 -7.46
C THR A 320 -2.19 16.82 -7.58
N MET A 321 -3.48 17.07 -7.83
CA MET A 321 -4.03 18.43 -7.88
C MET A 321 -3.98 19.14 -6.51
N LEU A 322 -4.25 18.41 -5.43
CA LEU A 322 -4.19 18.97 -4.07
C LEU A 322 -2.76 19.33 -3.66
N TYR A 323 -1.77 18.49 -3.98
CA TYR A 323 -0.36 18.83 -3.78
C TYR A 323 0.04 20.05 -4.61
N ALA A 324 -0.37 20.13 -5.87
CA ALA A 324 -0.11 21.31 -6.69
C ALA A 324 -0.74 22.58 -6.09
N ALA A 325 -2.00 22.51 -5.63
CA ALA A 325 -2.69 23.62 -5.00
C ALA A 325 -2.00 24.09 -3.71
N GLU A 326 -1.64 23.17 -2.81
CA GLU A 326 -0.92 23.47 -1.58
C GLU A 326 0.42 24.16 -1.88
N ASN A 327 1.16 23.65 -2.87
CA ASN A 327 2.45 24.20 -3.25
C ASN A 327 2.34 25.57 -3.92
N LEU A 328 1.30 25.81 -4.71
CA LEU A 328 1.05 27.14 -5.29
C LEU A 328 0.70 28.16 -4.21
N LEU A 329 -0.13 27.79 -3.22
CA LEU A 329 -0.54 28.71 -2.16
C LEU A 329 0.54 28.96 -1.10
N SER A 330 1.43 27.99 -0.86
CA SER A 330 2.42 28.06 0.23
C SER A 330 3.82 28.50 -0.21
N GLN A 331 4.12 28.51 -1.51
CA GLN A 331 5.41 28.95 -2.04
C GLN A 331 5.35 30.33 -2.68
N ASP A 332 6.48 31.04 -2.64
CA ASP A 332 6.71 32.30 -3.35
C ASP A 332 6.93 32.05 -4.87
N ILE A 333 5.99 31.36 -5.52
CA ILE A 333 5.93 31.17 -6.98
C ILE A 333 5.09 32.27 -7.61
N LEU A 334 3.92 32.54 -7.02
CA LEU A 334 2.99 33.61 -7.35
C LEU A 334 2.75 34.42 -6.06
N ASP A 335 2.48 35.72 -6.18
CA ASP A 335 2.33 36.60 -5.01
C ASP A 335 0.99 36.34 -4.27
N THR A 336 -0.08 36.09 -5.03
CA THR A 336 -1.47 35.94 -4.57
C THR A 336 -2.26 34.92 -5.40
N PRO A 337 -1.81 33.66 -5.52
CA PRO A 337 -2.42 32.68 -6.42
C PRO A 337 -3.86 32.36 -6.06
N GLN A 338 -4.78 32.39 -7.05
CA GLN A 338 -6.13 31.83 -6.94
C GLN A 338 -6.21 30.54 -7.76
N VAL A 339 -6.52 29.42 -7.11
CA VAL A 339 -6.45 28.09 -7.73
C VAL A 339 -7.85 27.53 -7.94
N PHE A 340 -8.26 27.26 -9.18
CA PHE A 340 -9.54 26.61 -9.48
C PHE A 340 -9.35 25.12 -9.71
N LEU A 341 -9.99 24.31 -8.86
CA LEU A 341 -10.16 22.87 -9.08
C LEU A 341 -11.51 22.64 -9.73
N ILE A 342 -11.52 22.20 -10.99
CA ILE A 342 -12.76 22.00 -11.75
C ILE A 342 -12.96 20.52 -12.02
N VAL A 343 -14.12 20.01 -11.58
CA VAL A 343 -14.52 18.61 -11.76
C VAL A 343 -15.79 18.50 -12.61
N ASP A 344 -16.01 17.31 -13.18
CA ASP A 344 -17.10 17.07 -14.15
C ASP A 344 -18.51 17.02 -13.50
N THR A 345 -18.62 16.53 -12.27
CA THR A 345 -19.91 16.28 -11.61
C THR A 345 -19.97 16.77 -10.17
N ASP A 346 -21.17 17.10 -9.69
CA ASP A 346 -21.39 17.50 -8.29
C ASP A 346 -21.04 16.38 -7.30
N LYS A 347 -21.10 15.11 -7.72
CA LYS A 347 -20.66 13.95 -6.92
C LYS A 347 -19.15 13.96 -6.71
N LEU A 348 -18.38 14.16 -7.78
CA LEU A 348 -16.92 14.33 -7.70
C LEU A 348 -16.54 15.56 -6.87
N ALA A 349 -17.28 16.67 -7.03
CA ALA A 349 -17.07 17.87 -6.22
C ALA A 349 -17.33 17.62 -4.74
N SER A 350 -18.35 16.83 -4.40
CA SER A 350 -18.64 16.49 -3.01
C SER A 350 -17.56 15.57 -2.42
N GLN A 351 -17.08 14.57 -3.16
CA GLN A 351 -15.95 13.72 -2.73
C GLN A 351 -14.66 14.52 -2.51
N MET A 352 -14.36 15.47 -3.40
CA MET A 352 -13.18 16.32 -3.25
C MET A 352 -13.34 17.32 -2.10
N ARG A 353 -14.55 17.83 -1.84
CA ARG A 353 -14.87 18.63 -0.64
C ARG A 353 -14.60 17.83 0.64
N ASP A 354 -15.08 16.59 0.69
CA ASP A 354 -14.86 15.72 1.86
C ASP A 354 -13.37 15.45 2.05
N THR A 355 -12.63 15.22 0.94
CA THR A 355 -11.16 15.06 0.98
C THR A 355 -10.46 16.30 1.53
N LEU A 356 -10.80 17.50 1.03
CA LEU A 356 -10.26 18.78 1.53
C LEU A 356 -10.53 18.95 3.02
N SER A 357 -11.74 18.60 3.48
CA SER A 357 -12.10 18.66 4.90
C SER A 357 -11.29 17.69 5.74
N ASN A 358 -11.13 16.45 5.29
CA ASN A 358 -10.42 15.41 6.04
C ASN A 358 -8.93 15.69 6.17
N ILE A 359 -8.31 16.30 5.15
CA ILE A 359 -6.90 16.70 5.20
C ILE A 359 -6.66 18.05 5.91
N GLY A 360 -7.73 18.71 6.37
CA GLY A 360 -7.65 20.00 7.05
C GLY A 360 -7.17 21.13 6.14
N PHE A 361 -7.54 21.12 4.86
CA PHE A 361 -7.10 22.13 3.89
C PHE A 361 -7.76 23.50 4.17
N GLU A 362 -7.04 24.40 4.85
CA GLU A 362 -7.61 25.64 5.43
C GLU A 362 -8.05 26.67 4.38
N GLN A 363 -7.31 26.83 3.28
CA GLN A 363 -7.54 27.87 2.27
C GLN A 363 -8.38 27.35 1.09
N SER A 364 -9.58 26.81 1.35
CA SER A 364 -10.46 26.29 0.30
C SER A 364 -11.93 26.71 0.44
N VAL A 365 -12.62 26.86 -0.69
CA VAL A 365 -14.04 27.18 -0.80
C VAL A 365 -14.69 26.37 -1.92
N VAL A 366 -15.95 25.97 -1.74
CA VAL A 366 -16.72 25.26 -2.78
C VAL A 366 -17.78 26.17 -3.36
N ALA A 367 -17.76 26.33 -4.69
CA ALA A 367 -18.77 27.10 -5.41
C ALA A 367 -20.12 26.37 -5.38
N GLU A 368 -21.09 26.97 -4.71
CA GLU A 368 -22.44 26.41 -4.50
C GLU A 368 -23.39 26.69 -5.68
N SER A 369 -23.18 27.80 -6.39
CA SER A 369 -24.03 28.27 -7.49
C SER A 369 -23.20 29.07 -8.51
N ILE A 370 -23.82 29.41 -9.65
CA ILE A 370 -23.22 30.29 -10.66
C ILE A 370 -22.96 31.68 -10.05
N ASP A 371 -23.94 32.25 -9.35
CA ASP A 371 -23.80 33.56 -8.69
C ASP A 371 -22.64 33.56 -7.67
N HIS A 372 -22.52 32.49 -6.88
CA HIS A 372 -21.41 32.36 -5.92
C HIS A 372 -20.06 32.21 -6.64
N LEU A 373 -19.98 31.43 -7.72
CA LEU A 373 -18.76 31.33 -8.52
C LEU A 373 -18.34 32.69 -9.08
N GLN A 374 -19.29 33.48 -9.60
CA GLN A 374 -19.01 34.83 -10.08
C GLN A 374 -18.46 35.72 -8.95
N GLU A 375 -19.07 35.69 -7.76
CA GLU A 375 -18.56 36.44 -6.60
C GLU A 375 -17.12 36.05 -6.23
N LEU A 376 -16.77 34.77 -6.32
CA LEU A 376 -15.41 34.28 -6.01
C LEU A 376 -14.38 34.75 -7.06
N ILE A 377 -14.76 34.73 -8.35
CA ILE A 377 -13.94 35.22 -9.46
C ILE A 377 -13.69 36.74 -9.33
N GLU A 378 -14.73 37.52 -9.01
CA GLU A 378 -14.64 38.97 -8.81
C GLU A 378 -13.81 39.34 -7.57
N GLN A 379 -13.88 38.54 -6.51
CA GLN A 379 -13.13 38.77 -5.27
C GLN A 379 -11.64 38.44 -5.41
N GLY A 380 -11.30 37.44 -6.23
CA GLY A 380 -9.91 37.12 -6.56
C GLY A 380 -9.03 36.76 -5.37
N ARG A 381 -9.57 36.15 -4.31
CA ARG A 381 -8.80 35.82 -3.11
C ARG A 381 -7.81 34.69 -3.39
N SER A 382 -6.69 34.70 -2.68
CA SER A 382 -5.74 33.59 -2.71
C SER A 382 -6.28 32.41 -1.89
N GLU A 383 -6.98 31.52 -2.59
CA GLU A 383 -7.62 30.32 -2.05
C GLU A 383 -7.85 29.29 -3.19
N VAL A 384 -8.13 28.05 -2.80
CA VAL A 384 -8.62 27.01 -3.69
C VAL A 384 -10.13 27.16 -3.87
N VAL A 385 -10.59 27.33 -5.12
CA VAL A 385 -11.99 27.33 -5.50
C VAL A 385 -12.33 25.99 -6.17
N LEU A 386 -13.06 25.14 -5.45
CA LEU A 386 -13.60 23.89 -6.00
C LEU A 386 -14.95 24.16 -6.68
N THR A 387 -15.06 23.83 -7.96
CA THR A 387 -16.28 24.08 -8.74
C THR A 387 -16.52 23.00 -9.80
N THR A 388 -17.67 23.08 -10.46
CA THR A 388 -18.03 22.21 -11.59
C THR A 388 -18.08 23.01 -12.88
N ILE A 389 -17.78 22.39 -14.01
CA ILE A 389 -17.73 23.10 -15.30
C ILE A 389 -19.07 23.73 -15.70
N GLN A 390 -20.19 23.14 -15.29
CA GLN A 390 -21.53 23.64 -15.60
C GLN A 390 -21.81 24.98 -14.92
N LYS A 391 -21.10 25.34 -13.85
CA LYS A 391 -21.26 26.64 -13.17
C LYS A 391 -20.66 27.81 -13.96
N PHE A 392 -19.86 27.55 -14.99
CA PHE A 392 -19.36 28.60 -15.89
C PHE A 392 -20.36 29.04 -16.96
N GLN A 393 -21.55 28.43 -17.01
CA GLN A 393 -22.53 28.73 -18.05
C GLN A 393 -22.93 30.21 -18.10
N ASP A 394 -23.24 30.84 -16.97
CA ASP A 394 -23.76 32.22 -16.97
C ASP A 394 -22.87 33.19 -16.21
N VAL A 395 -21.56 32.92 -16.12
CA VAL A 395 -20.57 33.84 -15.53
C VAL A 395 -20.28 34.99 -16.49
N GLU A 396 -20.25 36.22 -15.98
CA GLU A 396 -19.94 37.42 -16.77
C GLU A 396 -18.47 37.44 -17.24
N PRO A 397 -18.18 37.56 -18.55
CA PRO A 397 -16.81 37.62 -19.06
C PRO A 397 -15.99 38.82 -18.55
N ASN A 398 -14.67 38.65 -18.40
CA ASN A 398 -13.71 39.69 -18.00
C ASN A 398 -14.05 40.37 -16.65
N THR A 399 -14.57 39.60 -15.69
CA THR A 399 -14.87 40.06 -14.32
C THR A 399 -13.84 39.59 -13.29
N GLN A 400 -12.83 38.85 -13.72
CA GLN A 400 -11.71 38.35 -12.91
C GLN A 400 -11.04 39.47 -12.09
N GLY A 401 -10.99 39.27 -10.76
CA GLY A 401 -10.37 40.20 -9.81
C GLY A 401 -8.89 39.94 -9.51
N ASN A 402 -8.34 38.82 -9.97
CA ASN A 402 -6.96 38.38 -9.72
C ASN A 402 -6.31 37.93 -11.03
N ASP A 403 -5.09 38.39 -11.32
CA ASP A 403 -4.37 38.04 -12.56
C ASP A 403 -3.51 36.77 -12.41
N GLU A 404 -3.30 36.27 -11.19
CA GLU A 404 -2.49 35.08 -10.88
C GLU A 404 -3.39 33.84 -10.67
N VAL A 405 -4.11 33.48 -11.73
CA VAL A 405 -5.08 32.36 -11.70
C VAL A 405 -4.46 31.09 -12.27
N VAL A 406 -4.63 29.98 -11.53
CA VAL A 406 -4.26 28.63 -11.99
C VAL A 406 -5.50 27.75 -12.00
N VAL A 407 -5.81 27.14 -13.13
CA VAL A 407 -6.94 26.23 -13.33
C VAL A 407 -6.42 24.81 -13.49
N MET A 408 -6.96 23.87 -12.73
CA MET A 408 -6.75 22.43 -12.88
C MET A 408 -8.09 21.75 -13.16
N SER A 409 -8.21 21.12 -14.32
CA SER A 409 -9.45 20.47 -14.79
C SER A 409 -9.33 18.96 -14.79
N ASP A 410 -10.15 18.26 -13.99
CA ASP A 410 -10.19 16.79 -13.92
C ASP A 410 -11.14 16.19 -14.95
N GLU A 411 -10.69 15.14 -15.65
CA GLU A 411 -11.30 14.60 -16.87
C GLU A 411 -11.34 15.64 -18.00
N ALA A 412 -10.18 16.26 -18.25
CA ALA A 412 -9.92 17.34 -19.22
C ALA A 412 -10.62 17.18 -20.59
N HIS A 413 -10.85 15.94 -21.04
CA HIS A 413 -11.57 15.66 -22.29
C HIS A 413 -13.06 16.11 -22.29
N ARG A 414 -13.69 16.21 -21.12
CA ARG A 414 -15.08 16.67 -20.95
C ARG A 414 -15.24 18.18 -21.12
N PHE A 415 -14.15 18.95 -21.03
CA PHE A 415 -14.17 20.41 -21.09
C PHE A 415 -14.27 20.97 -22.51
N MET A 416 -14.16 20.09 -23.51
CA MET A 416 -14.30 20.42 -24.93
C MET A 416 -15.75 20.32 -25.44
N GLU A 417 -16.74 20.22 -24.56
CA GLU A 417 -18.15 20.29 -24.95
C GLU A 417 -18.54 21.71 -25.43
N LYS A 418 -19.35 21.79 -26.49
CA LYS A 418 -19.64 23.05 -27.20
C LYS A 418 -20.17 24.12 -26.23
N ASP A 419 -19.48 25.26 -26.21
CA ASP A 419 -19.74 26.49 -25.45
C ASP A 419 -19.30 26.55 -23.97
N LEU A 420 -18.83 25.47 -23.32
CA LEU A 420 -18.39 25.53 -21.91
C LEU A 420 -16.94 25.97 -21.74
N GLY A 421 -16.00 25.38 -22.50
CA GLY A 421 -14.58 25.77 -22.46
C GLY A 421 -14.39 27.25 -22.80
N SER A 422 -15.03 27.73 -23.87
CA SER A 422 -14.97 29.14 -24.26
C SER A 422 -15.58 30.10 -23.24
N ARG A 423 -16.51 29.64 -22.39
CA ARG A 423 -17.04 30.43 -21.27
C ARG A 423 -16.08 30.47 -20.09
N LEU A 424 -15.41 29.37 -19.80
CA LEU A 424 -14.32 29.34 -18.82
C LEU A 424 -13.20 30.30 -19.23
N ASP A 425 -12.73 30.23 -20.49
CA ASP A 425 -11.69 31.14 -21.00
C ASP A 425 -12.11 32.60 -20.93
N ALA A 426 -13.40 32.88 -21.20
CA ALA A 426 -13.94 34.24 -21.13
C ALA A 426 -14.09 34.74 -19.68
N ALA A 427 -14.36 33.85 -18.73
CA ALA A 427 -14.49 34.16 -17.31
C ALA A 427 -13.13 34.36 -16.64
N LEU A 428 -12.14 33.54 -17.02
CA LEU A 428 -10.79 33.52 -16.46
C LEU A 428 -9.72 33.78 -17.53
N PRO A 429 -9.67 34.98 -18.12
CA PRO A 429 -8.71 35.28 -19.18
C PRO A 429 -7.28 35.34 -18.65
N GLY A 430 -6.32 34.76 -19.39
CA GLY A 430 -4.90 34.78 -19.03
C GLY A 430 -4.59 34.02 -17.75
N CYS A 431 -5.16 32.82 -17.60
CA CYS A 431 -4.83 31.90 -16.51
C CYS A 431 -3.86 30.81 -16.99
N PHE A 432 -3.14 30.20 -16.05
CA PHE A 432 -2.51 28.90 -16.31
C PHE A 432 -3.58 27.82 -16.31
N HIS A 433 -3.59 26.93 -17.30
CA HIS A 433 -4.62 25.89 -17.42
C HIS A 433 -4.03 24.49 -17.63
N PHE A 434 -4.18 23.65 -16.62
CA PHE A 434 -3.69 22.27 -16.59
C PHE A 434 -4.83 21.26 -16.67
N GLY A 435 -4.74 20.36 -17.63
CA GLY A 435 -5.71 19.28 -17.82
C GLY A 435 -5.21 17.98 -17.19
N PHE A 436 -6.02 17.36 -16.33
CA PHE A 436 -5.80 16.03 -15.78
C PHE A 436 -6.77 15.05 -16.43
N THR A 437 -6.28 13.93 -16.95
CA THR A 437 -7.14 12.92 -17.57
C THR A 437 -6.56 11.52 -17.46
N GLY A 438 -7.43 10.52 -17.32
CA GLY A 438 -7.03 9.11 -17.52
C GLY A 438 -7.12 8.65 -18.96
N THR A 439 -7.86 9.39 -19.79
CA THR A 439 -8.25 9.01 -21.15
C THR A 439 -8.21 10.24 -22.06
N PRO A 440 -7.02 10.70 -22.49
CA PRO A 440 -6.93 11.81 -23.44
C PRO A 440 -7.61 11.44 -24.76
N VAL A 441 -8.29 12.40 -25.40
CA VAL A 441 -9.07 12.15 -26.62
C VAL A 441 -8.40 12.82 -27.81
N ARG A 442 -8.28 12.07 -28.93
CA ARG A 442 -7.89 12.55 -30.25
C ARG A 442 -9.04 12.28 -31.23
N GLU A 443 -10.09 13.10 -31.23
CA GLU A 443 -11.09 13.03 -32.29
C GLU A 443 -10.61 13.92 -33.44
N GLY A 444 -10.37 13.31 -34.62
CA GLY A 444 -10.21 13.99 -35.92
C GLY A 444 -9.17 15.12 -36.03
N ASP A 445 -9.19 15.81 -37.18
CA ASP A 445 -8.32 16.95 -37.49
C ASP A 445 -9.13 18.25 -37.74
N GLU A 446 -10.47 18.21 -37.66
CA GLU A 446 -11.31 19.39 -37.87
C GLU A 446 -11.43 20.22 -36.59
N LYS A 447 -11.54 21.55 -36.71
CA LYS A 447 -11.77 22.46 -35.57
C LYS A 447 -13.01 22.15 -34.72
N SER A 448 -13.92 21.30 -35.20
CA SER A 448 -15.12 20.87 -34.48
C SER A 448 -14.92 19.61 -33.65
N ASP A 449 -13.79 18.92 -33.84
CA ASP A 449 -13.51 17.65 -33.22
C ASP A 449 -12.83 17.85 -31.84
N ARG A 450 -13.05 16.93 -30.90
CA ARG A 450 -12.55 17.06 -29.52
C ARG A 450 -11.14 16.52 -29.44
N ASN A 451 -10.14 17.40 -29.30
CA ASN A 451 -8.75 17.00 -29.14
C ASN A 451 -8.13 17.59 -27.87
N THR A 452 -7.91 16.75 -26.85
CA THR A 452 -7.34 17.18 -25.56
C THR A 452 -5.92 17.73 -25.72
N PHE A 453 -5.18 17.25 -26.72
CA PHE A 453 -3.83 17.72 -26.99
C PHE A 453 -3.84 19.12 -27.60
N ASP A 454 -4.77 19.39 -28.52
CA ASP A 454 -4.89 20.74 -29.09
C ASP A 454 -5.25 21.79 -28.03
N GLU A 455 -5.98 21.38 -26.98
CA GLU A 455 -6.40 22.26 -25.88
C GLU A 455 -5.30 22.50 -24.84
N PHE A 456 -4.56 21.47 -24.43
CA PHE A 456 -3.68 21.54 -23.25
C PHE A 456 -2.19 21.43 -23.55
N SER A 457 -1.80 21.04 -24.76
CA SER A 457 -0.41 20.70 -25.09
C SER A 457 0.27 21.84 -25.87
N PRO A 458 1.33 22.47 -25.32
CA PRO A 458 2.11 23.47 -26.05
C PRO A 458 2.77 22.91 -27.33
N GLU A 459 3.19 23.80 -28.24
CA GLU A 459 3.85 23.36 -29.49
C GLU A 459 5.16 22.61 -29.18
N GLY A 460 5.23 21.34 -29.60
CA GLY A 460 6.41 20.49 -29.41
C GLY A 460 6.43 19.65 -28.12
N GLU A 461 5.39 19.74 -27.30
CA GLU A 461 5.22 18.95 -26.07
C GLU A 461 3.85 18.28 -26.09
N GLU A 462 3.76 16.95 -26.05
CA GLU A 462 2.45 16.27 -25.98
C GLU A 462 1.88 16.24 -24.55
N TYR A 463 2.74 16.03 -23.55
CA TYR A 463 2.36 15.89 -22.13
C TYR A 463 3.32 16.68 -21.26
N LEU A 464 2.77 17.35 -20.23
CA LEU A 464 3.57 17.85 -19.12
C LEU A 464 4.13 16.66 -18.31
N HIS A 465 3.29 15.65 -18.07
CA HIS A 465 3.66 14.40 -17.44
C HIS A 465 2.74 13.26 -17.90
N ARG A 466 3.30 12.06 -18.08
CA ARG A 466 2.56 10.82 -18.43
C ARG A 466 2.81 9.74 -17.37
N TYR A 467 1.76 9.00 -17.02
CA TYR A 467 1.79 7.77 -16.23
C TYR A 467 0.77 6.80 -16.84
N SER A 468 1.25 5.83 -17.59
CA SER A 468 0.48 4.98 -18.50
C SER A 468 -0.23 3.82 -17.79
N VAL A 469 -1.09 3.11 -18.53
CA VAL A 469 -1.74 1.88 -18.02
C VAL A 469 -0.71 0.80 -17.74
N LYS A 470 0.32 0.68 -18.59
CA LYS A 470 1.42 -0.26 -18.41
C LYS A 470 2.18 0.00 -17.12
N GLU A 471 2.61 1.24 -16.90
CA GLU A 471 3.33 1.63 -15.68
C GLU A 471 2.45 1.36 -14.44
N GLY A 472 1.15 1.68 -14.53
CA GLY A 472 0.15 1.33 -13.51
C GLY A 472 0.09 -0.15 -13.15
N ILE A 473 0.21 -1.04 -14.13
CA ILE A 473 0.22 -2.50 -13.95
C ILE A 473 1.57 -2.97 -13.39
N GLU A 474 2.67 -2.48 -13.95
CA GLU A 474 4.04 -2.85 -13.54
C GLU A 474 4.36 -2.41 -12.10
N ASP A 475 3.77 -1.30 -11.66
CA ASP A 475 3.87 -0.80 -10.29
C ASP A 475 2.90 -1.47 -9.31
N GLY A 476 1.96 -2.28 -9.81
CA GLY A 476 0.93 -2.94 -9.00
C GLY A 476 -0.17 -1.99 -8.48
N LEU A 477 -0.33 -0.83 -9.11
CA LEU A 477 -1.34 0.16 -8.74
C LEU A 477 -2.73 -0.15 -9.31
N ILE A 478 -2.73 -0.75 -10.50
CA ILE A 478 -3.92 -1.31 -11.16
C ILE A 478 -3.60 -2.73 -11.64
N LEU A 479 -4.64 -3.52 -11.86
CA LEU A 479 -4.53 -4.89 -12.32
C LEU A 479 -4.64 -4.99 -13.84
N PRO A 480 -4.02 -6.00 -14.47
CA PRO A 480 -4.28 -6.29 -15.89
C PRO A 480 -5.76 -6.67 -16.09
N VAL A 481 -6.31 -6.32 -17.26
CA VAL A 481 -7.68 -6.71 -17.65
C VAL A 481 -7.59 -7.70 -18.79
N TYR A 482 -8.31 -8.82 -18.65
CA TYR A 482 -8.42 -9.82 -19.71
C TYR A 482 -9.82 -9.83 -20.31
N PHE A 483 -9.93 -9.98 -21.63
CA PHE A 483 -11.21 -10.08 -22.30
C PHE A 483 -11.43 -11.48 -22.89
N ARG A 484 -12.71 -11.86 -23.01
CA ARG A 484 -13.15 -13.05 -23.75
C ARG A 484 -14.29 -12.71 -24.69
N LEU A 485 -14.21 -13.20 -25.93
CA LEU A 485 -15.19 -12.93 -26.96
C LEU A 485 -16.37 -13.92 -26.87
N ARG A 486 -17.59 -13.39 -26.87
CA ARG A 486 -18.87 -14.13 -26.93
C ARG A 486 -19.81 -13.62 -28.03
N HIS A 487 -19.34 -12.74 -28.91
CA HIS A 487 -20.15 -12.15 -29.99
C HIS A 487 -20.65 -13.14 -31.06
N GLN A 488 -20.03 -14.32 -31.19
CA GLN A 488 -20.40 -15.35 -32.16
C GLN A 488 -21.45 -16.34 -31.67
N MET A 489 -22.04 -16.10 -30.48
CA MET A 489 -23.04 -17.02 -29.92
C MET A 489 -24.22 -17.20 -30.86
N GLU A 490 -24.51 -18.46 -31.19
CA GLU A 490 -25.67 -18.83 -31.98
C GLU A 490 -26.94 -18.77 -31.10
N TRP A 491 -27.87 -17.91 -31.47
CA TRP A 491 -29.19 -17.84 -30.84
C TRP A 491 -30.24 -18.41 -31.80
N ASN A 492 -31.15 -19.21 -31.24
CA ASN A 492 -32.23 -19.82 -32.01
C ASN A 492 -33.37 -18.82 -32.16
N VAL A 493 -33.68 -18.45 -33.40
CA VAL A 493 -34.91 -17.73 -33.73
C VAL A 493 -36.04 -18.75 -33.74
N ASP A 494 -36.59 -19.08 -32.58
CA ASP A 494 -37.84 -19.83 -32.55
C ASP A 494 -38.99 -18.89 -32.98
N GLU A 495 -39.91 -19.37 -33.84
CA GLU A 495 -41.02 -18.54 -34.36
C GLU A 495 -41.91 -18.02 -33.22
N ALA A 496 -41.90 -18.68 -32.07
CA ALA A 496 -42.68 -18.28 -30.92
C ALA A 496 -42.17 -17.03 -30.17
N GLY A 497 -40.92 -16.60 -30.39
CA GLY A 497 -40.25 -15.53 -29.61
C GLY A 497 -40.13 -14.19 -30.34
N LEU A 498 -40.82 -14.01 -31.47
CA LEU A 498 -40.88 -12.76 -32.21
C LEU A 498 -42.26 -12.13 -32.01
N ASP A 499 -42.31 -10.85 -31.64
CA ASP A 499 -43.58 -10.13 -31.43
C ASP A 499 -44.50 -10.24 -32.67
N GLU A 500 -45.82 -10.19 -32.46
CA GLU A 500 -46.85 -10.39 -33.49
C GLU A 500 -46.68 -9.47 -34.72
N GLU A 501 -46.02 -8.32 -34.54
CA GLU A 501 -45.66 -7.34 -35.57
C GLU A 501 -44.42 -7.75 -36.38
N PHE A 502 -43.43 -8.39 -35.75
CA PHE A 502 -42.27 -8.99 -36.40
C PHE A 502 -42.72 -10.24 -37.18
N GLU A 503 -43.44 -11.18 -36.55
CA GLU A 503 -44.02 -12.37 -37.18
C GLU A 503 -44.74 -12.08 -38.52
N GLN A 504 -45.51 -11.00 -38.59
CA GLN A 504 -46.19 -10.57 -39.81
C GLN A 504 -45.23 -10.09 -40.92
N GLN A 505 -44.11 -9.46 -40.57
CA GLN A 505 -43.09 -9.04 -41.55
C GLN A 505 -42.25 -10.21 -42.08
N PHE A 506 -42.06 -11.26 -41.28
CA PHE A 506 -41.26 -12.44 -41.62
C PHE A 506 -42.09 -13.62 -42.18
N ALA A 507 -43.40 -13.43 -42.34
CA ALA A 507 -44.32 -14.46 -42.81
C ALA A 507 -43.94 -14.96 -44.21
N GLY A 508 -43.49 -16.22 -44.29
CA GLY A 508 -43.15 -16.92 -45.54
C GLY A 508 -41.66 -17.00 -45.88
N LEU A 509 -40.77 -16.51 -45.02
CA LEU A 509 -39.31 -16.67 -45.14
C LEU A 509 -38.83 -17.94 -44.42
N THR A 510 -37.83 -18.62 -44.96
CA THR A 510 -37.12 -19.73 -44.28
C THR A 510 -36.24 -19.22 -43.13
N THR A 511 -35.82 -20.09 -42.20
CA THR A 511 -34.95 -19.71 -41.06
C THR A 511 -33.67 -18.99 -41.50
N GLU A 512 -33.04 -19.44 -42.59
CA GLU A 512 -31.89 -18.75 -43.22
C GLU A 512 -32.24 -17.36 -43.77
N GLU A 513 -33.37 -17.23 -44.49
CA GLU A 513 -33.81 -15.94 -45.06
C GLU A 513 -34.26 -14.94 -43.98
N LYS A 514 -34.86 -15.44 -42.87
CA LYS A 514 -35.19 -14.62 -41.69
C LYS A 514 -33.91 -14.05 -41.07
N ARG A 515 -32.87 -14.87 -40.89
CA ARG A 515 -31.56 -14.43 -40.37
C ARG A 515 -30.88 -13.40 -41.27
N GLU A 516 -30.94 -13.58 -42.58
CA GLU A 516 -30.35 -12.65 -43.56
C GLU A 516 -31.09 -11.31 -43.56
N PHE A 517 -32.42 -11.31 -43.57
CA PHE A 517 -33.23 -10.08 -43.50
C PHE A 517 -33.03 -9.34 -42.17
N ILE A 518 -32.96 -10.06 -41.04
CA ILE A 518 -32.69 -9.50 -39.71
C ILE A 518 -31.32 -8.79 -39.69
N ARG A 519 -30.27 -9.38 -40.30
CA ARG A 519 -28.95 -8.75 -40.42
C ARG A 519 -28.95 -7.50 -41.31
N GLU A 520 -29.76 -7.48 -42.37
CA GLU A 520 -29.76 -6.38 -43.36
C GLU A 520 -30.76 -5.24 -43.03
N SER A 521 -31.79 -5.50 -42.23
CA SER A 521 -32.96 -4.59 -42.09
C SER A 521 -33.24 -4.10 -40.67
N VAL A 522 -32.63 -4.69 -39.64
CA VAL A 522 -32.87 -4.35 -38.23
C VAL A 522 -31.70 -3.52 -37.71
N THR A 523 -31.98 -2.45 -36.96
CA THR A 523 -30.91 -1.64 -36.37
C THR A 523 -30.16 -2.44 -35.30
N SER A 524 -28.88 -2.15 -35.07
CA SER A 524 -28.07 -2.84 -34.04
C SER A 524 -28.71 -2.82 -32.65
N ARG A 525 -29.52 -1.79 -32.35
CA ARG A 525 -30.28 -1.66 -31.10
C ARG A 525 -31.47 -2.61 -31.03
N GLU A 526 -32.26 -2.70 -32.09
CA GLU A 526 -33.40 -3.62 -32.16
C GLU A 526 -32.95 -5.08 -32.12
N LEU A 527 -31.81 -5.41 -32.75
CA LEU A 527 -31.19 -6.73 -32.65
C LEU A 527 -30.81 -7.09 -31.21
N ALA A 528 -30.28 -6.12 -30.46
CA ALA A 528 -29.84 -6.33 -29.08
C ALA A 528 -31.02 -6.51 -28.11
N GLU A 529 -32.20 -5.98 -28.44
CA GLU A 529 -33.44 -6.08 -27.67
C GLU A 529 -34.29 -7.31 -28.03
N LEU A 530 -33.83 -8.20 -28.92
CA LEU A 530 -34.55 -9.43 -29.25
C LEU A 530 -34.56 -10.40 -28.07
N GLU A 531 -35.75 -10.81 -27.63
CA GLU A 531 -35.93 -11.70 -26.48
C GLU A 531 -35.09 -13.00 -26.56
N PRO A 532 -35.04 -13.75 -27.68
CA PRO A 532 -34.20 -14.95 -27.77
C PRO A 532 -32.70 -14.68 -27.61
N ARG A 533 -32.24 -13.50 -28.03
CA ARG A 533 -30.85 -13.08 -27.87
C ARG A 533 -30.57 -12.71 -26.41
N VAL A 534 -31.44 -11.90 -25.80
CA VAL A 534 -31.34 -11.52 -24.38
C VAL A 534 -31.29 -12.78 -23.51
N GLU A 535 -32.17 -13.75 -23.75
CA GLU A 535 -32.20 -15.02 -23.03
C GLU A 535 -30.85 -15.76 -23.10
N THR A 536 -30.31 -15.88 -24.32
CA THR A 536 -29.03 -16.56 -24.57
C THR A 536 -27.87 -15.85 -23.86
N VAL A 537 -27.85 -14.52 -23.87
CA VAL A 537 -26.81 -13.75 -23.19
C VAL A 537 -26.94 -13.86 -21.67
N VAL A 538 -28.16 -13.75 -21.14
CA VAL A 538 -28.42 -13.88 -19.71
C VAL A 538 -28.04 -15.26 -19.19
N ASP A 539 -28.34 -16.35 -19.92
CA ASP A 539 -27.91 -17.71 -19.56
C ASP A 539 -26.39 -17.85 -19.47
N GLU A 540 -25.66 -17.20 -20.40
CA GLU A 540 -24.20 -17.20 -20.38
C GLU A 540 -23.63 -16.37 -19.23
N ILE A 541 -24.22 -15.18 -18.96
CA ILE A 541 -23.84 -14.34 -17.82
C ILE A 541 -24.05 -15.14 -16.53
N ASP A 542 -25.22 -15.74 -16.37
CA ASP A 542 -25.60 -16.52 -15.19
C ASP A 542 -24.63 -17.69 -14.95
N THR A 543 -24.40 -18.50 -15.98
CA THR A 543 -23.48 -19.65 -15.91
C THR A 543 -22.04 -19.22 -15.59
N HIS A 544 -21.58 -18.12 -16.18
CA HIS A 544 -20.24 -17.62 -15.92
C HIS A 544 -20.10 -17.04 -14.51
N PHE A 545 -21.11 -16.28 -14.08
CA PHE A 545 -21.09 -15.58 -12.80
C PHE A 545 -21.03 -16.52 -11.61
N ASP A 546 -21.52 -17.75 -11.72
CA ASP A 546 -21.35 -18.79 -10.69
C ASP A 546 -19.88 -18.98 -10.25
N GLY A 547 -18.93 -18.87 -11.17
CA GLY A 547 -17.51 -18.95 -10.82
C GLY A 547 -16.96 -17.68 -10.18
N VAL A 548 -17.46 -16.53 -10.62
CA VAL A 548 -17.08 -15.21 -10.11
C VAL A 548 -17.57 -15.03 -8.67
N ASP A 549 -18.84 -15.35 -8.41
CA ASP A 549 -19.48 -15.29 -7.10
C ASP A 549 -18.84 -16.26 -6.09
N LYS A 550 -18.46 -17.46 -6.53
CA LYS A 550 -17.72 -18.45 -5.70
C LYS A 550 -16.33 -18.01 -5.25
N ASN A 551 -15.82 -16.91 -5.81
CA ASN A 551 -14.57 -16.28 -5.41
C ASN A 551 -14.82 -15.00 -4.58
N GLY A 552 -16.07 -14.74 -4.18
CA GLY A 552 -16.49 -13.52 -3.47
C GLY A 552 -16.48 -12.26 -4.33
N TRP A 553 -16.40 -12.39 -5.67
CA TRP A 553 -16.31 -11.26 -6.57
C TRP A 553 -17.65 -10.86 -7.16
N LYS A 554 -17.79 -9.56 -7.47
CA LYS A 554 -19.01 -9.00 -8.04
C LYS A 554 -18.87 -8.69 -9.53
N GLY A 555 -20.00 -8.51 -10.21
CA GLY A 555 -20.06 -8.24 -11.64
C GLY A 555 -20.92 -7.03 -12.02
N MET A 556 -20.73 -6.54 -13.24
CA MET A 556 -21.53 -5.45 -13.80
C MET A 556 -21.90 -5.74 -15.25
N VAL A 557 -23.18 -5.61 -15.60
CA VAL A 557 -23.71 -5.82 -16.94
C VAL A 557 -23.96 -4.47 -17.62
N VAL A 558 -23.26 -4.22 -18.72
CA VAL A 558 -23.36 -2.97 -19.48
C VAL A 558 -24.17 -3.21 -20.74
N THR A 559 -25.40 -2.70 -20.74
CA THR A 559 -26.40 -2.99 -21.77
C THR A 559 -26.53 -1.86 -22.82
N PRO A 560 -27.00 -2.17 -24.04
CA PRO A 560 -27.05 -1.20 -25.13
C PRO A 560 -28.19 -0.19 -25.02
N SER A 561 -29.22 -0.43 -24.20
CA SER A 561 -30.31 0.51 -23.95
C SER A 561 -30.93 0.31 -22.56
N ARG A 562 -31.68 1.30 -22.05
CA ARG A 562 -32.47 1.17 -20.80
C ARG A 562 -33.49 0.02 -20.88
N LYS A 563 -34.05 -0.25 -22.07
CA LYS A 563 -34.97 -1.35 -22.28
C LYS A 563 -34.25 -2.70 -22.16
N SER A 564 -33.08 -2.84 -22.77
CA SER A 564 -32.22 -4.01 -22.57
C SER A 564 -31.86 -4.18 -21.09
N ALA A 565 -31.44 -3.12 -20.39
CA ALA A 565 -31.16 -3.18 -18.95
C ALA A 565 -32.32 -3.79 -18.15
N ALA A 566 -33.55 -3.32 -18.42
CA ALA A 566 -34.76 -3.85 -17.78
C ALA A 566 -35.00 -5.34 -18.12
N MET A 567 -34.87 -5.73 -19.39
CA MET A 567 -35.06 -7.12 -19.83
C MET A 567 -34.02 -8.09 -19.22
N TYR A 568 -32.77 -7.63 -19.09
CA TYR A 568 -31.68 -8.39 -18.46
C TYR A 568 -31.92 -8.52 -16.96
N GLY A 569 -32.26 -7.40 -16.29
CA GLY A 569 -32.56 -7.38 -14.86
C GLY A 569 -33.66 -8.35 -14.48
N GLU A 570 -34.81 -8.29 -15.17
CA GLU A 570 -35.94 -9.22 -14.95
C GLU A 570 -35.52 -10.69 -15.07
N ARG A 571 -34.82 -11.05 -16.15
CA ARG A 571 -34.39 -12.44 -16.42
C ARG A 571 -33.30 -12.95 -15.47
N LEU A 572 -32.41 -12.07 -15.00
CA LEU A 572 -31.40 -12.41 -14.01
C LEU A 572 -32.04 -12.64 -12.64
N MET A 573 -32.98 -11.76 -12.23
CA MET A 573 -33.75 -11.92 -10.99
C MET A 573 -34.60 -13.20 -10.99
N GLU A 574 -35.09 -13.66 -12.14
CA GLU A 574 -35.81 -14.94 -12.25
C GLU A 574 -34.92 -16.18 -12.05
N ARG A 575 -33.63 -16.08 -12.41
CA ARG A 575 -32.65 -17.16 -12.27
C ARG A 575 -31.96 -17.17 -10.91
N ARG A 576 -31.79 -15.97 -10.33
CA ARG A 576 -31.14 -15.68 -9.06
C ARG A 576 -32.19 -15.26 -8.02
N SER A 577 -31.79 -14.51 -7.00
CA SER A 577 -32.70 -13.79 -6.09
C SER A 577 -32.86 -12.32 -6.53
N GLU A 578 -33.96 -11.70 -6.13
CA GLU A 578 -34.17 -10.25 -6.34
C GLU A 578 -33.12 -9.42 -5.59
N ASP A 579 -32.66 -9.87 -4.42
CA ASP A 579 -31.69 -9.15 -3.58
C ASP A 579 -30.26 -9.17 -4.18
N GLU A 580 -29.95 -10.14 -5.06
CA GLU A 580 -28.62 -10.24 -5.69
C GLU A 580 -28.43 -9.29 -6.88
N ILE A 581 -29.50 -8.75 -7.47
CA ILE A 581 -29.45 -8.02 -8.75
C ILE A 581 -30.04 -6.62 -8.58
N GLU A 582 -29.28 -5.59 -8.96
CA GLU A 582 -29.78 -4.21 -8.98
C GLU A 582 -29.67 -3.58 -10.36
N VAL A 583 -30.73 -2.86 -10.78
CA VAL A 583 -30.84 -2.26 -12.11
C VAL A 583 -30.84 -0.74 -11.98
N LEU A 584 -29.87 -0.06 -12.61
CA LEU A 584 -29.62 1.36 -12.37
C LEU A 584 -29.78 2.22 -13.62
N TYR A 585 -30.90 2.94 -13.68
CA TYR A 585 -31.12 4.05 -14.60
C TYR A 585 -32.29 4.93 -14.16
N THR A 586 -32.38 6.14 -14.72
CA THR A 586 -33.53 7.03 -14.55
C THR A 586 -34.53 6.82 -15.69
N ALA A 587 -35.77 6.47 -15.35
CA ALA A 587 -36.91 6.44 -16.28
C ALA A 587 -37.55 7.83 -16.45
N THR A 588 -38.22 8.04 -17.59
CA THR A 588 -38.98 9.24 -17.96
C THR A 588 -40.46 8.87 -18.13
N SER A 589 -41.34 9.87 -18.15
CA SER A 589 -42.79 9.64 -18.27
C SER A 589 -43.23 8.96 -19.57
N ASP A 590 -42.38 9.00 -20.61
CA ASP A 590 -42.64 8.40 -21.92
C ASP A 590 -42.09 6.96 -22.05
N ASP A 591 -41.42 6.44 -21.02
CA ASP A 591 -40.87 5.10 -21.02
C ASP A 591 -41.95 4.02 -20.75
N SER A 592 -41.73 2.79 -21.26
CA SER A 592 -42.65 1.66 -21.09
C SER A 592 -42.75 1.19 -19.63
N ASP A 593 -43.82 0.46 -19.30
CA ASP A 593 -44.03 -0.11 -17.95
C ASP A 593 -42.81 -0.92 -17.47
N LEU A 594 -42.20 -1.71 -18.37
CA LEU A 594 -40.98 -2.48 -18.10
C LEU A 594 -39.79 -1.59 -17.67
N ILE A 595 -39.62 -0.41 -18.28
CA ILE A 595 -38.55 0.51 -17.92
C ILE A 595 -38.91 1.26 -16.63
N GLN A 596 -40.18 1.60 -16.43
CA GLN A 596 -40.61 2.29 -15.22
C GLN A 596 -40.46 1.43 -13.96
N GLN A 597 -40.54 0.11 -14.09
CA GLN A 597 -40.37 -0.84 -12.99
C GLN A 597 -39.03 -0.71 -12.25
N PHE A 598 -37.94 -0.40 -12.96
CA PHE A 598 -36.60 -0.30 -12.38
C PHE A 598 -36.07 1.13 -12.36
N HIS A 599 -36.96 2.12 -12.26
CA HIS A 599 -36.56 3.50 -12.06
C HIS A 599 -35.84 3.65 -10.71
N THR A 600 -34.65 4.24 -10.71
CA THR A 600 -33.93 4.56 -9.47
C THR A 600 -33.62 6.05 -9.32
N GLU A 601 -33.91 6.57 -8.12
CA GLU A 601 -33.61 7.94 -7.73
C GLU A 601 -32.12 8.10 -7.36
N ASN A 602 -31.62 9.34 -7.23
CA ASN A 602 -30.21 9.57 -6.90
C ASN A 602 -29.83 8.97 -5.52
N GLU A 603 -30.64 9.21 -4.48
CA GLU A 603 -30.36 8.75 -3.11
C GLU A 603 -30.35 7.22 -3.01
N GLU A 604 -31.26 6.56 -3.74
CA GLU A 604 -31.35 5.11 -3.84
C GLU A 604 -30.11 4.53 -4.54
N ARG A 605 -29.67 5.14 -5.64
CA ARG A 605 -28.44 4.72 -6.33
C ARG A 605 -27.20 4.86 -5.46
N ASP A 606 -27.09 5.91 -4.66
CA ASP A 606 -25.97 6.08 -3.74
C ASP A 606 -25.98 5.01 -2.62
N GLN A 607 -27.17 4.61 -2.15
CA GLN A 607 -27.31 3.49 -1.21
C GLN A 607 -26.92 2.15 -1.84
N ILE A 608 -27.41 1.85 -3.05
CA ILE A 608 -27.08 0.63 -3.79
C ILE A 608 -25.57 0.55 -4.05
N VAL A 609 -24.95 1.65 -4.49
CA VAL A 609 -23.49 1.71 -4.70
C VAL A 609 -22.72 1.44 -3.42
N LYS A 610 -23.21 1.97 -2.28
CA LYS A 610 -22.60 1.71 -0.98
C LYS A 610 -22.73 0.24 -0.57
N GLN A 611 -23.92 -0.33 -0.67
CA GLN A 611 -24.17 -1.75 -0.38
C GLN A 611 -23.34 -2.66 -1.29
N PHE A 612 -23.25 -2.33 -2.58
CA PHE A 612 -22.43 -3.08 -3.52
C PHE A 612 -20.95 -3.11 -3.09
N ASN A 613 -20.42 -2.05 -2.48
CA ASN A 613 -19.04 -2.01 -1.99
C ASN A 613 -18.85 -2.67 -0.62
N ASP A 614 -19.80 -2.48 0.30
CA ASP A 614 -19.62 -2.78 1.72
C ASP A 614 -20.30 -4.07 2.18
N GLU A 615 -21.29 -4.58 1.43
CA GLU A 615 -22.12 -5.74 1.76
C GLU A 615 -21.96 -6.85 0.72
N ASP A 616 -22.45 -8.07 1.00
CA ASP A 616 -22.41 -9.19 0.04
C ASP A 616 -23.35 -8.96 -1.15
N GLU A 617 -24.54 -8.41 -0.87
CA GLU A 617 -25.57 -8.06 -1.85
C GLU A 617 -25.64 -6.54 -2.06
N PRO A 618 -25.98 -6.06 -3.27
CA PRO A 618 -26.19 -6.84 -4.49
C PRO A 618 -24.87 -7.33 -5.10
N LYS A 619 -24.95 -8.40 -5.91
CA LYS A 619 -23.83 -9.10 -6.55
C LYS A 619 -23.62 -8.70 -8.00
N LEU A 620 -24.69 -8.34 -8.70
CA LEU A 620 -24.66 -7.85 -10.09
C LEU A 620 -25.36 -6.50 -10.21
N LEU A 621 -24.69 -5.54 -10.86
CA LEU A 621 -25.31 -4.27 -11.29
C LEU A 621 -25.61 -4.30 -12.78
N VAL A 622 -26.85 -4.02 -13.17
CA VAL A 622 -27.25 -3.91 -14.58
C VAL A 622 -27.43 -2.44 -14.94
N VAL A 623 -26.61 -1.95 -15.87
CA VAL A 623 -26.52 -0.52 -16.21
C VAL A 623 -26.60 -0.27 -17.72
N HIS A 624 -26.86 0.98 -18.09
CA HIS A 624 -26.71 1.46 -19.47
C HIS A 624 -25.56 2.46 -19.60
N ASN A 625 -25.71 3.67 -19.05
CA ASN A 625 -24.68 4.74 -19.06
C ASN A 625 -24.11 5.05 -17.67
N MET A 626 -24.84 4.69 -16.61
CA MET A 626 -24.45 5.01 -15.24
C MET A 626 -23.27 4.14 -14.82
N LEU A 627 -22.49 4.64 -13.85
CA LEU A 627 -21.35 3.94 -13.23
C LEU A 627 -20.16 3.63 -14.15
N LEU A 628 -20.20 4.05 -15.42
CA LEU A 628 -19.04 3.98 -16.31
C LEU A 628 -18.01 5.07 -15.97
N THR A 629 -18.44 6.17 -15.33
CA THR A 629 -17.60 7.25 -14.79
C THR A 629 -17.86 7.44 -13.30
N GLY A 630 -16.82 7.78 -12.54
CA GLY A 630 -16.92 8.16 -11.13
C GLY A 630 -17.36 7.06 -10.13
N PHE A 631 -17.49 5.81 -10.58
CA PHE A 631 -17.82 4.66 -9.72
C PHE A 631 -16.56 3.85 -9.39
N ASP A 632 -16.25 3.70 -8.11
CA ASP A 632 -15.08 2.97 -7.64
C ASP A 632 -15.49 1.79 -6.76
N ALA A 633 -15.17 0.58 -7.22
CA ALA A 633 -15.56 -0.67 -6.58
C ALA A 633 -14.41 -1.69 -6.70
N PRO A 634 -13.51 -1.77 -5.70
CA PRO A 634 -12.40 -2.73 -5.71
C PRO A 634 -12.85 -4.19 -5.90
N ASN A 635 -14.02 -4.55 -5.34
CA ASN A 635 -14.63 -5.88 -5.42
C ASN A 635 -15.30 -6.20 -6.78
N LEU A 636 -15.41 -5.24 -7.71
CA LEU A 636 -15.90 -5.48 -9.07
C LEU A 636 -14.82 -6.17 -9.91
N LYS A 637 -15.04 -7.44 -10.24
CA LYS A 637 -14.09 -8.27 -11.02
C LYS A 637 -14.43 -8.36 -12.49
N THR A 638 -15.70 -8.57 -12.81
CA THR A 638 -16.12 -8.94 -14.17
C THR A 638 -17.13 -7.93 -14.73
N MET A 639 -16.87 -7.45 -15.95
CA MET A 639 -17.81 -6.67 -16.73
C MET A 639 -18.37 -7.51 -17.87
N TYR A 640 -19.69 -7.62 -17.94
CA TYR A 640 -20.41 -8.22 -19.07
C TYR A 640 -20.80 -7.12 -20.04
N LEU A 641 -20.03 -6.96 -21.12
CA LEU A 641 -20.19 -5.88 -22.08
C LEU A 641 -21.08 -6.30 -23.24
N ASP A 642 -22.33 -5.84 -23.23
CA ASP A 642 -23.27 -5.99 -24.35
C ASP A 642 -23.50 -4.68 -25.10
N ARG A 643 -22.49 -3.80 -25.12
CA ARG A 643 -22.59 -2.50 -25.76
C ARG A 643 -21.35 -2.18 -26.57
N ASN A 644 -21.56 -1.64 -27.77
CA ASN A 644 -20.47 -1.17 -28.62
C ASN A 644 -19.92 0.17 -28.09
N LEU A 645 -18.91 0.09 -27.23
CA LEU A 645 -18.17 1.23 -26.67
C LEU A 645 -16.91 1.52 -27.49
N LYS A 646 -16.50 2.78 -27.55
CA LYS A 646 -15.29 3.23 -28.26
C LYS A 646 -14.53 4.29 -27.48
N ASN A 647 -13.23 4.41 -27.77
CA ASN A 647 -12.31 5.42 -27.28
C ASN A 647 -12.38 5.61 -25.75
N HIS A 648 -12.52 6.84 -25.28
CA HIS A 648 -12.56 7.16 -23.85
C HIS A 648 -13.65 6.40 -23.09
N ASN A 649 -14.82 6.16 -23.68
CA ASN A 649 -15.90 5.41 -23.01
C ASN A 649 -15.51 3.94 -22.80
N LEU A 650 -14.77 3.35 -23.74
CA LEU A 650 -14.26 1.99 -23.61
C LEU A 650 -13.15 1.93 -22.55
N MET A 651 -12.18 2.85 -22.58
CA MET A 651 -11.12 2.91 -21.55
C MET A 651 -11.68 3.11 -20.14
N GLN A 652 -12.69 3.99 -19.98
CA GLN A 652 -13.35 4.21 -18.69
C GLN A 652 -14.08 2.97 -18.18
N ALA A 653 -14.67 2.19 -19.08
CA ALA A 653 -15.31 0.92 -18.76
C ALA A 653 -14.27 -0.14 -18.33
N ILE A 654 -13.19 -0.31 -19.10
CA ILE A 654 -12.06 -1.19 -18.77
C ILE A 654 -11.52 -0.87 -17.37
N ALA A 655 -11.34 0.41 -17.05
CA ALA A 655 -10.82 0.87 -15.77
C ALA A 655 -11.75 0.64 -14.56
N ARG A 656 -12.96 0.06 -14.75
CA ARG A 656 -13.83 -0.33 -13.62
C ARG A 656 -13.43 -1.66 -13.00
N THR A 657 -12.86 -2.58 -13.77
CA THR A 657 -12.51 -3.93 -13.29
C THR A 657 -11.05 -4.04 -12.81
N ASN A 658 -10.21 -3.04 -13.10
CA ASN A 658 -8.77 -3.08 -12.85
C ASN A 658 -8.32 -2.58 -11.47
N ARG A 659 -9.25 -2.31 -10.54
CA ARG A 659 -8.90 -1.88 -9.18
C ARG A 659 -8.34 -3.02 -8.36
N VAL A 660 -7.26 -2.74 -7.62
CA VAL A 660 -6.62 -3.69 -6.70
C VAL A 660 -7.54 -3.94 -5.51
N ALA A 661 -7.69 -5.21 -5.16
CA ALA A 661 -8.35 -5.68 -3.95
C ALA A 661 -7.60 -6.92 -3.45
N GLU A 662 -7.66 -7.22 -2.15
CA GLU A 662 -6.98 -8.38 -1.60
C GLU A 662 -7.47 -9.68 -2.27
N GLY A 663 -6.55 -10.47 -2.83
CA GLY A 663 -6.88 -11.71 -3.53
C GLY A 663 -7.31 -11.53 -4.99
N LYS A 664 -7.48 -10.29 -5.47
CA LYS A 664 -7.82 -10.00 -6.86
C LYS A 664 -6.56 -9.75 -7.68
N GLU A 665 -6.35 -10.58 -8.70
CA GLU A 665 -5.11 -10.54 -9.51
C GLU A 665 -5.32 -9.93 -10.92
N ASN A 666 -6.56 -9.85 -11.41
CA ASN A 666 -6.90 -9.24 -12.70
C ASN A 666 -8.34 -8.68 -12.70
N GLY A 667 -8.69 -7.89 -13.72
CA GLY A 667 -10.07 -7.63 -14.13
C GLY A 667 -10.47 -8.54 -15.30
N GLU A 668 -11.77 -8.72 -15.52
CA GLU A 668 -12.28 -9.47 -16.67
C GLU A 668 -13.38 -8.72 -17.43
N ILE A 669 -13.37 -8.85 -18.76
CA ILE A 669 -14.45 -8.39 -19.64
C ILE A 669 -14.97 -9.54 -20.50
N VAL A 670 -16.28 -9.80 -20.43
CA VAL A 670 -16.97 -10.74 -21.31
C VAL A 670 -17.70 -9.93 -22.38
N ASP A 671 -17.21 -10.01 -23.62
CA ASP A 671 -17.66 -9.16 -24.73
C ASP A 671 -18.64 -9.85 -25.66
N PHE A 672 -19.90 -9.42 -25.61
CA PHE A 672 -21.00 -9.93 -26.43
C PHE A 672 -21.18 -9.18 -27.77
N GLN A 673 -20.44 -8.09 -27.99
CA GLN A 673 -20.54 -7.25 -29.19
C GLN A 673 -19.35 -7.40 -30.13
N GLY A 674 -18.21 -7.91 -29.64
CA GLY A 674 -16.98 -8.06 -30.43
C GLY A 674 -16.19 -6.75 -30.53
N VAL A 675 -16.33 -5.87 -29.53
CA VAL A 675 -15.53 -4.64 -29.38
C VAL A 675 -14.03 -4.95 -29.33
N PHE A 676 -13.65 -6.02 -28.62
CA PHE A 676 -12.24 -6.39 -28.44
C PHE A 676 -11.67 -7.25 -29.56
N GLU A 677 -12.49 -7.68 -30.53
CA GLU A 677 -11.99 -8.44 -31.69
C GLU A 677 -11.01 -7.61 -32.54
N ASN A 678 -11.22 -6.29 -32.60
CA ASN A 678 -10.31 -5.33 -33.22
C ASN A 678 -10.14 -4.13 -32.28
N ILE A 679 -9.43 -4.35 -31.16
CA ILE A 679 -9.20 -3.31 -30.15
C ILE A 679 -8.57 -2.04 -30.76
N ASP A 680 -7.74 -2.19 -31.79
CA ASP A 680 -7.12 -1.09 -32.55
C ASP A 680 -8.16 -0.15 -33.19
N ASP A 681 -9.28 -0.69 -33.67
CA ASP A 681 -10.38 0.08 -34.27
C ASP A 681 -11.30 0.71 -33.19
N ALA A 682 -11.27 0.15 -31.98
CA ALA A 682 -12.10 0.56 -30.86
C ALA A 682 -11.42 1.61 -29.96
N LEU A 683 -10.08 1.66 -29.94
CA LEU A 683 -9.25 2.54 -29.11
C LEU A 683 -8.28 3.34 -29.99
N ASP A 684 -8.54 4.63 -30.22
CA ASP A 684 -7.58 5.52 -30.88
C ASP A 684 -6.51 6.04 -29.90
N TYR A 685 -5.58 5.16 -29.53
CA TYR A 685 -4.46 5.40 -28.62
C TYR A 685 -3.14 4.86 -29.20
N ASP A 686 -2.01 5.17 -28.56
CA ASP A 686 -0.73 4.59 -28.95
C ASP A 686 -0.70 3.06 -28.72
N PRO A 687 0.09 2.31 -29.50
CA PRO A 687 0.09 0.84 -29.46
C PRO A 687 0.33 0.23 -28.08
N GLU A 688 1.17 0.86 -27.24
CA GLU A 688 1.41 0.38 -25.88
C GLU A 688 0.15 0.49 -25.02
N THR A 689 -0.58 1.61 -25.11
CA THR A 689 -1.84 1.78 -24.39
C THR A 689 -2.89 0.76 -24.85
N GLN A 690 -2.97 0.47 -26.14
CA GLN A 690 -3.90 -0.54 -26.69
C GLN A 690 -3.58 -1.95 -26.16
N GLU A 691 -2.31 -2.35 -26.21
CA GLU A 691 -1.83 -3.67 -25.75
C GLU A 691 -2.11 -3.91 -24.25
N TYR A 692 -1.96 -2.87 -23.42
CA TYR A 692 -2.13 -2.99 -21.97
C TYR A 692 -3.54 -2.62 -21.48
N ALA A 693 -4.40 -2.05 -22.33
CA ALA A 693 -5.78 -1.73 -21.98
C ALA A 693 -6.57 -3.00 -21.64
N ALA A 694 -6.57 -3.98 -22.53
CA ALA A 694 -7.14 -5.29 -22.26
C ALA A 694 -6.43 -6.35 -23.12
N ARG A 695 -6.09 -7.49 -22.50
CA ARG A 695 -5.39 -8.61 -23.14
C ARG A 695 -6.32 -9.78 -23.41
N ASP A 696 -6.00 -10.60 -24.39
CA ASP A 696 -6.80 -11.80 -24.65
C ASP A 696 -6.65 -12.77 -23.47
N ARG A 697 -7.76 -13.36 -22.99
CA ARG A 697 -7.73 -14.41 -21.96
C ARG A 697 -6.87 -15.62 -22.38
N GLU A 698 -6.67 -15.85 -23.67
CA GLU A 698 -5.73 -16.86 -24.17
C GLU A 698 -4.28 -16.61 -23.72
N GLU A 699 -3.86 -15.34 -23.59
CA GLU A 699 -2.53 -15.01 -23.07
C GLU A 699 -2.39 -15.40 -21.60
N LEU A 700 -3.42 -15.11 -20.78
CA LEU A 700 -3.45 -15.51 -19.37
C LEU A 700 -3.34 -17.04 -19.22
N PHE A 701 -4.02 -17.79 -20.09
CA PHE A 701 -3.97 -19.25 -20.08
C PHE A 701 -2.57 -19.75 -20.47
N ALA A 702 -1.94 -19.16 -21.49
CA ALA A 702 -0.58 -19.53 -21.89
C ALA A 702 0.47 -19.17 -20.81
N GLU A 703 0.29 -18.06 -20.09
CA GLU A 703 1.11 -17.70 -18.93
C GLU A 703 0.98 -18.75 -17.81
N LEU A 704 -0.25 -19.23 -17.55
CA LEU A 704 -0.49 -20.32 -16.60
C LEU A 704 0.24 -21.60 -17.00
N GLU A 705 0.12 -22.03 -18.27
CA GLU A 705 0.80 -23.23 -18.77
C GLU A 705 2.32 -23.11 -18.63
N THR A 706 2.88 -21.97 -19.04
CA THR A 706 4.33 -21.71 -18.94
C THR A 706 4.81 -21.74 -17.49
N GLN A 707 4.02 -21.16 -16.57
CA GLN A 707 4.37 -21.14 -15.16
C GLN A 707 4.21 -22.51 -14.50
N LEU A 708 3.21 -23.30 -14.91
CA LEU A 708 3.02 -24.67 -14.44
C LEU A 708 4.22 -25.53 -14.83
N ASP A 709 4.61 -25.50 -16.11
CA ASP A 709 5.77 -26.21 -16.63
C ASP A 709 7.05 -25.81 -15.87
N PHE A 710 7.26 -24.51 -15.63
CA PHE A 710 8.41 -24.03 -14.87
C PHE A 710 8.50 -24.63 -13.45
N VAL A 711 7.36 -24.78 -12.76
CA VAL A 711 7.33 -25.34 -11.41
C VAL A 711 7.48 -26.86 -11.45
N LEU A 712 6.87 -27.55 -12.42
CA LEU A 712 7.00 -28.99 -12.61
C LEU A 712 8.44 -29.40 -12.98
N ASP A 713 9.13 -28.60 -13.79
CA ASP A 713 10.52 -28.86 -14.22
C ASP A 713 11.51 -28.96 -13.04
N ILE A 714 11.18 -28.39 -11.87
CA ILE A 714 11.97 -28.55 -10.64
C ILE A 714 12.05 -30.03 -10.21
N PHE A 715 11.02 -30.82 -10.56
CA PHE A 715 10.80 -32.19 -10.14
C PHE A 715 10.83 -33.21 -11.30
N GLU A 716 11.42 -32.87 -12.46
CA GLU A 716 11.36 -33.68 -13.70
C GLU A 716 11.74 -35.17 -13.53
N ASP A 717 12.61 -35.49 -12.57
CA ASP A 717 13.12 -36.85 -12.29
C ASP A 717 12.35 -37.59 -11.18
N ILE A 718 11.35 -36.96 -10.56
CA ILE A 718 10.61 -37.51 -9.42
C ILE A 718 9.26 -38.01 -9.90
N PRO A 719 8.86 -39.25 -9.54
CA PRO A 719 7.52 -39.75 -9.87
C PRO A 719 6.43 -38.83 -9.31
N MET A 720 5.54 -38.36 -10.18
CA MET A 720 4.39 -37.53 -9.83
C MET A 720 3.25 -38.40 -9.25
N ASP A 721 3.52 -39.02 -8.11
CA ASP A 721 2.54 -39.80 -7.37
C ASP A 721 2.42 -39.34 -5.91
N ASP A 722 1.46 -39.96 -5.23
CA ASP A 722 1.02 -39.61 -3.89
C ASP A 722 1.83 -40.33 -2.77
N SER A 723 2.93 -41.00 -3.12
CA SER A 723 3.74 -41.74 -2.15
C SER A 723 4.58 -40.84 -1.26
N GLN A 724 4.78 -41.26 -0.01
CA GLN A 724 5.67 -40.56 0.93
C GLN A 724 7.09 -40.43 0.36
N GLU A 725 7.60 -41.46 -0.31
CA GLU A 725 8.93 -41.44 -0.95
C GLU A 725 9.05 -40.35 -2.03
N ALA A 726 8.02 -40.13 -2.84
CA ALA A 726 8.02 -39.07 -3.85
C ALA A 726 7.99 -37.67 -3.22
N ILE A 727 7.15 -37.48 -2.19
CA ILE A 727 7.08 -36.21 -1.45
C ILE A 727 8.40 -35.91 -0.73
N ASP A 728 9.00 -36.90 -0.07
CA ASP A 728 10.30 -36.75 0.61
C ASP A 728 11.42 -36.36 -0.38
N GLN A 729 11.43 -36.95 -1.58
CA GLN A 729 12.36 -36.57 -2.64
C GLN A 729 12.13 -35.13 -3.13
N CYS A 730 10.86 -34.72 -3.24
CA CYS A 730 10.52 -33.33 -3.59
C CYS A 730 11.03 -32.38 -2.52
N LEU A 731 10.74 -32.66 -1.25
CA LEU A 731 11.19 -31.85 -0.11
C LEU A 731 12.71 -31.75 -0.09
N ALA A 732 13.43 -32.86 -0.20
CA ALA A 732 14.90 -32.85 -0.25
C ALA A 732 15.43 -31.98 -1.41
N ARG A 733 14.73 -31.94 -2.55
CA ARG A 733 15.10 -31.08 -3.69
C ARG A 733 14.87 -29.60 -3.37
N VAL A 734 13.77 -29.25 -2.72
CA VAL A 734 13.39 -27.86 -2.39
C VAL A 734 13.84 -27.42 -0.99
N SER A 735 14.63 -28.23 -0.29
CA SER A 735 15.27 -27.86 0.97
C SER A 735 16.57 -27.08 0.75
N THR A 736 17.16 -27.16 -0.44
CA THR A 736 18.42 -26.48 -0.76
C THR A 736 18.22 -25.25 -1.64
N HIS A 737 19.02 -24.21 -1.44
CA HIS A 737 19.07 -23.04 -2.33
C HIS A 737 19.86 -23.39 -3.61
N PRO A 738 19.43 -22.98 -4.84
CA PRO A 738 18.34 -22.06 -5.19
C PRO A 738 16.95 -22.68 -5.46
N GLU A 739 16.80 -24.00 -5.44
CA GLU A 739 15.56 -24.71 -5.77
C GLU A 739 14.41 -24.37 -4.82
N LYS A 740 14.69 -24.26 -3.51
CA LYS A 740 13.75 -23.78 -2.48
C LYS A 740 13.02 -22.50 -2.91
N ARG A 741 13.80 -21.51 -3.31
CA ARG A 741 13.31 -20.19 -3.72
C ARG A 741 12.51 -20.25 -5.01
N LYS A 742 13.04 -20.93 -6.04
CA LYS A 742 12.34 -21.12 -7.32
C LYS A 742 10.97 -21.76 -7.11
N PHE A 743 10.88 -22.73 -6.20
CA PHE A 743 9.62 -23.38 -5.86
C PHE A 743 8.68 -22.44 -5.08
N LYS A 744 9.16 -21.76 -4.02
CA LYS A 744 8.33 -20.82 -3.22
C LYS A 744 7.71 -19.72 -4.09
N GLN A 745 8.54 -19.01 -4.86
CA GLN A 745 8.09 -17.91 -5.73
C GLN A 745 7.30 -18.44 -6.93
N GLY A 746 7.78 -19.53 -7.53
CA GLY A 746 7.15 -20.14 -8.69
C GLY A 746 5.74 -20.63 -8.40
N PHE A 747 5.54 -21.30 -7.26
CA PHE A 747 4.23 -21.78 -6.82
C PHE A 747 3.29 -20.62 -6.45
N ARG A 748 3.78 -19.56 -5.76
CA ARG A 748 2.96 -18.39 -5.45
C ARG A 748 2.42 -17.73 -6.72
N ARG A 749 3.26 -17.56 -7.75
CA ARG A 749 2.82 -17.05 -9.06
C ARG A 749 1.84 -18.01 -9.75
N LEU A 750 2.13 -19.31 -9.73
CA LEU A 750 1.26 -20.33 -10.31
C LEU A 750 -0.13 -20.32 -9.66
N GLN A 751 -0.18 -20.20 -8.34
CA GLN A 751 -1.41 -20.07 -7.57
C GLN A 751 -2.22 -18.86 -8.00
N ASN A 752 -1.62 -17.68 -8.09
CA ASN A 752 -2.32 -16.47 -8.54
C ASN A 752 -2.87 -16.60 -9.97
N LEU A 753 -2.10 -17.21 -10.89
CA LEU A 753 -2.56 -17.47 -12.26
C LEU A 753 -3.72 -18.47 -12.30
N TYR A 754 -3.64 -19.54 -11.51
CA TYR A 754 -4.70 -20.56 -11.44
C TYR A 754 -6.02 -19.96 -10.96
N GLU A 755 -5.98 -19.14 -9.90
CA GLU A 755 -7.13 -18.40 -9.38
C GLU A 755 -7.73 -17.45 -10.44
N SER A 756 -6.87 -16.81 -11.22
CA SER A 756 -7.26 -15.87 -12.29
C SER A 756 -7.94 -16.57 -13.47
N VAL A 757 -7.50 -17.79 -13.80
CA VAL A 757 -8.03 -18.58 -14.93
C VAL A 757 -9.28 -19.37 -14.52
N SER A 758 -9.42 -19.77 -13.26
CA SER A 758 -10.62 -20.45 -12.76
C SER A 758 -11.88 -19.58 -12.96
N PRO A 759 -13.03 -20.14 -13.41
CA PRO A 759 -13.37 -21.56 -13.57
C PRO A 759 -13.20 -22.12 -15.01
N ASP A 760 -12.20 -21.68 -15.79
CA ASP A 760 -12.06 -22.13 -17.19
C ASP A 760 -12.01 -23.67 -17.30
N GLY A 761 -12.95 -24.25 -18.04
CA GLY A 761 -13.09 -25.71 -18.19
C GLY A 761 -11.88 -26.38 -18.83
N ARG A 762 -11.00 -25.63 -19.50
CA ARG A 762 -9.73 -26.15 -20.04
C ARG A 762 -8.79 -26.63 -18.94
N LEU A 763 -8.87 -26.08 -17.73
CA LEU A 763 -8.07 -26.54 -16.59
C LEU A 763 -8.24 -28.05 -16.35
N ALA A 764 -9.48 -28.54 -16.47
CA ALA A 764 -9.78 -29.96 -16.35
C ALA A 764 -9.47 -30.74 -17.63
N GLN A 765 -9.78 -30.19 -18.82
CA GLN A 765 -9.60 -30.88 -20.10
C GLN A 765 -8.13 -31.09 -20.48
N ALA A 766 -7.26 -30.16 -20.09
CA ALA A 766 -5.83 -30.18 -20.37
C ALA A 766 -5.01 -30.96 -19.33
N GLY A 767 -5.62 -31.44 -18.24
CA GLY A 767 -4.90 -32.12 -17.15
C GLY A 767 -4.21 -31.19 -16.14
N ILE A 768 -4.19 -29.88 -16.41
CA ILE A 768 -3.59 -28.83 -15.55
C ILE A 768 -4.10 -28.91 -14.10
N GLN A 769 -5.40 -29.19 -13.91
CA GLN A 769 -5.98 -29.30 -12.58
C GLN A 769 -5.35 -30.42 -11.74
N ASP A 770 -4.96 -31.54 -12.37
CA ASP A 770 -4.36 -32.67 -11.65
C ASP A 770 -2.88 -32.37 -11.31
N ASP A 771 -2.14 -31.76 -12.24
CA ASP A 771 -0.76 -31.32 -11.99
C ASP A 771 -0.69 -30.25 -10.88
N TYR A 772 -1.62 -29.28 -10.92
CA TYR A 772 -1.74 -28.25 -9.90
C TYR A 772 -2.08 -28.83 -8.52
N LYS A 773 -2.99 -29.80 -8.45
CA LYS A 773 -3.32 -30.54 -7.21
C LYS A 773 -2.08 -31.19 -6.59
N TRP A 774 -1.28 -31.86 -7.40
CA TRP A 774 -0.05 -32.51 -6.94
C TRP A 774 0.96 -31.49 -6.43
N LEU A 775 1.19 -30.39 -7.16
CA LEU A 775 2.05 -29.31 -6.71
C LEU A 775 1.56 -28.65 -5.41
N ALA A 776 0.26 -28.45 -5.26
CA ALA A 776 -0.33 -27.89 -4.04
C ALA A 776 -0.08 -28.80 -2.82
N ARG A 777 -0.12 -30.12 -3.01
CA ARG A 777 0.27 -31.09 -1.99
C ARG A 777 1.76 -30.96 -1.62
N VAL A 778 2.65 -30.92 -2.61
CA VAL A 778 4.10 -30.73 -2.38
C VAL A 778 4.36 -29.42 -1.65
N TYR A 779 3.69 -28.34 -2.04
CA TYR A 779 3.82 -27.04 -1.39
C TYR A 779 3.30 -27.02 0.04
N THR A 780 2.19 -27.71 0.32
CA THR A 780 1.64 -27.89 1.67
C THR A 780 2.63 -28.62 2.56
N ALA A 781 3.22 -29.72 2.07
CA ALA A 781 4.26 -30.46 2.78
C ALA A 781 5.51 -29.58 3.02
N PHE A 782 5.92 -28.82 2.00
CA PHE A 782 7.05 -27.90 2.09
C PHE A 782 6.85 -26.83 3.17
N GLN A 783 5.67 -26.22 3.22
CA GLN A 783 5.31 -25.21 4.22
C GLN A 783 5.26 -25.78 5.63
N ARG A 784 4.77 -27.01 5.83
CA ARG A 784 4.81 -27.66 7.16
C ARG A 784 6.23 -28.04 7.58
N HIS A 785 7.01 -28.57 6.66
CA HIS A 785 8.38 -29.00 6.94
C HIS A 785 9.29 -27.81 7.27
N HIS A 786 9.19 -26.70 6.53
CA HIS A 786 10.10 -25.56 6.67
C HIS A 786 9.53 -24.42 7.53
N ASN A 787 8.26 -24.06 7.36
CA ASN A 787 7.65 -22.90 8.04
C ASN A 787 6.77 -23.32 9.22
N ARG A 788 6.66 -24.64 9.49
CA ARG A 788 5.99 -25.23 10.66
C ARG A 788 4.59 -24.67 10.97
N LYS A 789 3.90 -24.12 9.96
CA LYS A 789 2.51 -23.69 10.08
C LYS A 789 1.65 -24.92 10.32
N ASP A 790 0.85 -24.95 11.38
CA ASP A 790 -0.07 -26.07 11.61
C ASP A 790 -1.17 -26.15 10.53
N ARG A 791 -1.50 -25.01 9.92
CA ARG A 791 -2.47 -24.90 8.82
C ARG A 791 -1.92 -24.01 7.70
N PRO A 792 -0.93 -24.49 6.92
CA PRO A 792 -0.40 -23.70 5.80
C PRO A 792 -1.46 -23.38 4.74
N GLU A 793 -2.52 -24.20 4.64
CA GLU A 793 -3.65 -24.00 3.76
C GLU A 793 -4.45 -22.73 4.07
N ASP A 794 -4.44 -22.25 5.31
CA ASP A 794 -5.16 -21.02 5.70
C ASP A 794 -4.56 -19.77 5.05
N ALA A 795 -3.27 -19.81 4.70
CA ALA A 795 -2.57 -18.73 4.00
C ALA A 795 -2.68 -18.83 2.47
N MET A 796 -3.33 -19.88 1.95
CA MET A 796 -3.51 -20.08 0.52
C MET A 796 -4.76 -19.37 0.00
N ARG A 797 -4.75 -19.04 -1.29
CA ARG A 797 -5.91 -18.52 -2.04
C ARG A 797 -7.07 -19.53 -2.02
N GLU A 798 -8.28 -19.00 -2.19
CA GLU A 798 -9.52 -19.72 -1.94
C GLU A 798 -9.67 -21.02 -2.74
N LYS A 799 -9.45 -21.04 -4.06
CA LYS A 799 -9.55 -22.29 -4.84
C LYS A 799 -8.41 -23.24 -4.55
N THR A 800 -7.21 -22.75 -4.30
CA THR A 800 -6.12 -23.62 -3.84
C THR A 800 -6.50 -24.31 -2.52
N ARG A 801 -7.08 -23.56 -1.58
CA ARG A 801 -7.55 -24.09 -0.30
C ARG A 801 -8.68 -25.10 -0.51
N ASP A 802 -9.70 -24.78 -1.31
CA ASP A 802 -10.79 -25.71 -1.65
C ASP A 802 -10.24 -27.00 -2.27
N ILE A 803 -9.28 -26.89 -3.20
CA ILE A 803 -8.61 -28.03 -3.83
C ILE A 803 -7.89 -28.88 -2.78
N ILE A 804 -7.16 -28.26 -1.85
CA ILE A 804 -6.45 -28.96 -0.78
C ILE A 804 -7.44 -29.66 0.15
N GLU A 805 -8.48 -28.96 0.61
CA GLU A 805 -9.48 -29.51 1.53
C GLU A 805 -10.27 -30.67 0.92
N GLU A 806 -10.62 -30.58 -0.37
CA GLU A 806 -11.41 -31.61 -1.05
C GLU A 806 -10.57 -32.80 -1.55
N HIS A 807 -9.31 -32.56 -1.92
CA HIS A 807 -8.52 -33.53 -2.68
C HIS A 807 -7.19 -33.95 -2.03
N VAL A 808 -6.72 -33.28 -0.99
CA VAL A 808 -5.46 -33.61 -0.29
C VAL A 808 -5.77 -34.11 1.12
N ASP A 809 -5.26 -35.29 1.50
CA ASP A 809 -5.37 -35.78 2.89
C ASP A 809 -4.41 -34.99 3.80
N VAL A 810 -4.84 -33.80 4.21
CA VAL A 810 -4.07 -32.94 5.13
C VAL A 810 -3.74 -33.69 6.42
N GLY A 811 -4.62 -34.60 6.87
CA GLY A 811 -4.40 -35.41 8.08
C GLY A 811 -3.25 -36.42 7.93
N GLU A 812 -3.00 -36.95 6.74
CA GLU A 812 -1.79 -37.73 6.41
C GLU A 812 -0.54 -36.85 6.45
N ILE A 813 -0.57 -35.69 5.80
CA ILE A 813 0.57 -34.74 5.80
C ILE A 813 0.90 -34.28 7.23
N LYS A 814 -0.10 -34.03 8.09
CA LYS A 814 0.13 -33.67 9.50
C LYS A 814 0.87 -34.75 10.28
N ARG A 815 0.61 -36.02 9.97
CA ARG A 815 1.25 -37.17 10.64
C ARG A 815 2.66 -37.40 10.14
N ASP A 816 2.87 -37.23 8.84
CA ASP A 816 4.18 -37.44 8.21
C ASP A 816 5.13 -36.27 8.45
N PHE A 817 4.59 -35.06 8.69
CA PHE A 817 5.35 -33.83 8.98
C PHE A 817 4.81 -33.10 10.23
N PRO A 818 5.19 -33.57 11.44
CA PRO A 818 4.79 -32.96 12.72
C PRO A 818 5.54 -31.65 12.99
N VAL A 819 4.88 -30.72 13.67
CA VAL A 819 5.49 -29.49 14.22
C VAL A 819 5.94 -29.79 15.64
N TYR A 820 7.17 -29.42 16.00
CA TYR A 820 7.76 -29.69 17.32
C TYR A 820 7.81 -28.40 18.16
N GLU A 821 7.32 -28.49 19.40
CA GLU A 821 7.37 -27.41 20.40
C GLU A 821 8.62 -27.55 21.30
N LEU A 822 9.13 -26.44 21.82
CA LEU A 822 10.34 -26.38 22.65
C LEU A 822 10.26 -27.29 23.89
N GLY A 823 11.30 -28.09 24.17
CA GLY A 823 11.34 -28.97 25.33
C GLY A 823 12.13 -30.27 25.17
N GLN A 824 12.12 -31.10 26.20
CA GLN A 824 12.97 -32.30 26.28
C GLN A 824 12.73 -33.33 25.17
N GLY A 825 11.52 -33.35 24.58
CA GLY A 825 11.20 -34.21 23.43
C GLY A 825 11.59 -33.61 22.07
N HIS A 826 11.86 -32.29 21.99
CA HIS A 826 12.29 -31.60 20.77
C HIS A 826 13.75 -31.90 20.44
N LEU A 827 14.63 -31.76 21.44
CA LEU A 827 16.06 -32.04 21.30
C LEU A 827 16.34 -33.50 20.90
N GLU A 828 15.58 -34.46 21.44
CA GLU A 828 15.68 -35.87 21.05
C GLU A 828 15.19 -36.13 19.61
N ALA A 829 14.24 -35.34 19.11
CA ALA A 829 13.65 -35.52 17.78
C ALA A 829 14.53 -34.95 16.65
N ILE A 830 15.37 -33.97 16.95
CA ILE A 830 16.25 -33.31 15.96
C ILE A 830 17.61 -34.03 15.77
N GLU A 831 17.99 -34.94 16.66
CA GLU A 831 19.28 -35.69 16.57
C GLU A 831 19.42 -36.49 15.27
N ASP A 832 18.31 -36.96 14.70
CA ASP A 832 18.27 -37.77 13.48
C ASP A 832 18.06 -36.93 12.20
N MET A 833 17.97 -35.60 12.30
CA MET A 833 17.73 -34.69 11.17
C MET A 833 19.02 -34.25 10.48
N ASP A 834 18.90 -33.77 9.23
CA ASP A 834 20.00 -33.06 8.57
C ASP A 834 20.35 -31.78 9.36
N PRO A 835 21.64 -31.41 9.52
CA PRO A 835 22.07 -30.25 10.32
C PRO A 835 21.39 -28.93 9.95
N ALA A 836 21.17 -28.63 8.67
CA ALA A 836 20.51 -27.39 8.26
C ALA A 836 19.03 -27.37 8.69
N THR A 837 18.38 -28.52 8.60
CA THR A 837 17.00 -28.70 9.07
C THR A 837 16.91 -28.61 10.58
N ALA A 838 17.84 -29.24 11.31
CA ALA A 838 17.93 -29.15 12.76
C ALA A 838 18.16 -27.70 13.23
N ALA A 839 19.06 -26.95 12.59
CA ALA A 839 19.36 -25.56 12.96
C ALA A 839 18.12 -24.67 12.79
N THR A 840 17.44 -24.78 11.65
CA THR A 840 16.16 -24.08 11.38
C THR A 840 15.14 -24.37 12.49
N ASN A 841 15.01 -25.65 12.85
CA ASN A 841 14.02 -26.14 13.80
C ASN A 841 14.25 -25.61 15.22
N VAL A 842 15.50 -25.62 15.69
CA VAL A 842 15.87 -25.08 17.00
C VAL A 842 15.73 -23.56 17.01
N ALA A 843 16.19 -22.87 15.96
CA ALA A 843 16.07 -21.42 15.87
C ALA A 843 14.61 -20.96 15.96
N HIS A 844 13.72 -21.55 15.15
CA HIS A 844 12.31 -21.18 15.13
C HIS A 844 11.60 -21.49 16.45
N ALA A 845 11.73 -22.72 16.96
CA ALA A 845 11.08 -23.11 18.21
C ALA A 845 11.55 -22.23 19.37
N THR A 846 12.84 -21.89 19.41
CA THR A 846 13.40 -21.03 20.44
C THR A 846 12.94 -19.58 20.29
N ARG A 847 12.88 -19.04 19.06
CA ARG A 847 12.35 -17.69 18.78
C ARG A 847 10.88 -17.57 19.14
N GLU A 848 10.04 -18.48 18.65
CA GLU A 848 8.59 -18.49 18.91
C GLU A 848 8.28 -18.58 20.42
N HIS A 849 9.10 -19.34 21.15
CA HIS A 849 8.95 -19.48 22.60
C HIS A 849 9.47 -18.27 23.38
N LEU A 850 10.55 -17.62 22.91
CA LEU A 850 11.16 -16.47 23.59
C LEU A 850 10.49 -15.13 23.26
N GLN A 851 10.01 -14.94 22.03
CA GLN A 851 9.45 -13.67 21.55
C GLN A 851 8.39 -13.10 22.50
N PRO A 852 7.34 -13.85 22.92
CA PRO A 852 6.33 -13.34 23.86
C PRO A 852 6.85 -13.18 25.30
N LYS A 853 8.06 -13.66 25.62
CA LYS A 853 8.64 -13.68 26.97
C LYS A 853 9.80 -12.71 27.16
N THR A 854 10.24 -12.02 26.11
CA THR A 854 11.38 -11.09 26.17
C THR A 854 11.19 -9.99 27.22
N GLY A 855 9.96 -9.51 27.40
CA GLY A 855 9.58 -8.54 28.43
C GLY A 855 9.46 -9.11 29.85
N GLN A 856 9.46 -10.44 30.02
CA GLN A 856 9.25 -11.09 31.32
C GLN A 856 10.52 -11.20 32.16
N ASN A 857 11.70 -11.31 31.53
CA ASN A 857 12.98 -11.46 32.25
C ASN A 857 14.17 -10.99 31.38
N PRO A 858 15.16 -10.28 31.93
CA PRO A 858 16.35 -9.85 31.18
C PRO A 858 17.13 -11.02 30.54
N LYS A 859 17.09 -12.23 31.11
CA LYS A 859 17.70 -13.42 30.50
C LYS A 859 17.00 -13.86 29.24
N TYR A 860 15.67 -13.85 29.17
CA TYR A 860 14.96 -14.21 27.94
C TYR A 860 15.28 -13.25 26.80
N LYS A 861 15.43 -11.95 27.13
CA LYS A 861 15.89 -10.94 26.19
C LYS A 861 17.30 -11.25 25.65
N ARG A 862 18.28 -11.47 26.53
CA ARG A 862 19.66 -11.82 26.10
C ARG A 862 19.74 -13.12 25.32
N LEU A 863 18.92 -14.11 25.69
CA LEU A 863 18.84 -15.37 24.96
C LEU A 863 18.22 -15.15 23.58
N SER A 864 17.17 -14.34 23.47
CA SER A 864 16.55 -14.00 22.18
C SER A 864 17.53 -13.24 21.27
N GLU A 865 18.25 -12.26 21.80
CA GLU A 865 19.33 -11.55 21.09
C GLU A 865 20.41 -12.54 20.62
N ARG A 866 20.84 -13.45 21.50
CA ARG A 866 21.82 -14.48 21.15
C ARG A 866 21.31 -15.48 20.11
N VAL A 867 20.05 -15.88 20.13
CA VAL A 867 19.46 -16.70 19.05
C VAL A 867 19.52 -15.92 17.73
N ASN A 868 19.17 -14.64 17.75
CA ASN A 868 19.21 -13.82 16.56
C ASN A 868 20.63 -13.67 16.00
N ASP A 869 21.61 -13.37 16.85
CA ASP A 869 23.02 -13.30 16.45
C ASP A 869 23.50 -14.64 15.84
N ILE A 870 23.14 -15.78 16.45
CA ILE A 870 23.52 -17.10 15.95
C ILE A 870 22.90 -17.40 14.59
N VAL A 871 21.61 -17.09 14.43
CA VAL A 871 20.90 -17.29 13.16
C VAL A 871 21.46 -16.36 12.09
N GLU A 872 21.73 -15.11 12.44
CA GLU A 872 22.33 -14.13 11.54
C GLU A 872 23.71 -14.61 11.05
N GLU A 873 24.61 -15.01 11.96
CA GLU A 873 25.92 -15.58 11.59
C GLU A 873 25.80 -16.84 10.72
N TRP A 874 24.78 -17.68 11.00
CA TRP A 874 24.52 -18.90 10.23
C TRP A 874 24.01 -18.60 8.83
N GLU A 875 23.04 -17.69 8.69
CA GLU A 875 22.47 -17.29 7.41
C GLU A 875 23.48 -16.51 6.55
N GLN A 876 24.38 -15.74 7.19
CA GLN A 876 25.50 -15.05 6.52
C GLN A 876 26.62 -16.02 6.09
N GLY A 877 26.57 -17.28 6.53
CA GLY A 877 27.56 -18.32 6.22
C GLY A 877 28.86 -18.19 7.01
N ASP A 878 28.91 -17.32 8.02
CA ASP A 878 30.01 -17.20 8.98
C ASP A 878 30.06 -18.38 9.96
N ARG A 879 28.95 -19.11 10.06
CA ARG A 879 28.80 -20.33 10.86
C ARG A 879 28.28 -21.49 10.01
N SER A 880 28.84 -22.69 10.20
CA SER A 880 28.38 -23.89 9.48
C SER A 880 27.12 -24.50 10.10
N ASP A 881 26.33 -25.25 9.31
CA ASP A 881 25.08 -25.87 9.79
C ASP A 881 25.26 -26.67 11.10
N PRO A 882 26.28 -27.54 11.27
CA PRO A 882 26.46 -28.26 12.54
C PRO A 882 26.80 -27.36 13.73
N GLU A 883 27.57 -26.28 13.51
CA GLU A 883 27.92 -25.31 14.55
C GLU A 883 26.71 -24.46 14.95
N ALA A 884 25.83 -24.17 13.99
CA ALA A 884 24.56 -23.50 14.26
C ALA A 884 23.64 -24.37 15.11
N VAL A 885 23.49 -25.66 14.78
CA VAL A 885 22.72 -26.63 15.59
C VAL A 885 23.23 -26.68 17.02
N GLU A 886 24.54 -26.85 17.21
CA GLU A 886 25.15 -26.95 18.55
C GLU A 886 24.85 -25.71 19.38
N ALA A 887 25.13 -24.52 18.83
CA ALA A 887 24.94 -23.28 19.56
C ALA A 887 23.46 -22.93 19.83
N LEU A 888 22.57 -23.20 18.89
CA LEU A 888 21.13 -23.00 19.09
C LEU A 888 20.59 -23.97 20.15
N THR A 889 21.07 -25.21 20.15
CA THR A 889 20.71 -26.20 21.17
C THR A 889 21.18 -25.78 22.56
N GLU A 890 22.39 -25.23 22.67
CA GLU A 890 22.87 -24.64 23.93
C GLU A 890 21.95 -23.53 24.43
N VAL A 891 21.46 -22.68 23.52
CA VAL A 891 20.51 -21.62 23.90
C VAL A 891 19.17 -22.22 24.33
N GLU A 892 18.62 -23.21 23.62
CA GLU A 892 17.39 -23.91 24.02
C GLU A 892 17.52 -24.54 25.42
N GLU A 893 18.64 -25.21 25.71
CA GLU A 893 18.92 -25.78 27.05
C GLU A 893 19.01 -24.69 28.13
N GLU A 894 19.60 -23.53 27.80
CA GLU A 894 19.67 -22.38 28.70
C GLU A 894 18.28 -21.79 28.96
N VAL A 895 17.43 -21.68 27.94
CA VAL A 895 16.02 -21.26 28.09
C VAL A 895 15.27 -22.17 29.06
N LEU A 896 15.36 -23.50 28.87
CA LEU A 896 14.73 -24.48 29.77
C LEU A 896 15.26 -24.37 31.21
N THR A 897 16.54 -24.03 31.37
CA THR A 897 17.15 -23.82 32.68
C THR A 897 16.62 -22.54 33.35
N VAL A 898 16.47 -21.45 32.60
CA VAL A 898 15.90 -20.19 33.10
C VAL A 898 14.46 -20.40 33.52
N GLU A 899 13.66 -21.15 32.75
CA GLU A 899 12.26 -21.47 33.10
C GLU A 899 12.16 -22.28 34.38
N ALA A 900 13.01 -23.30 34.53
CA ALA A 900 13.05 -24.10 35.76
C ALA A 900 13.44 -23.28 37.00
N GLN A 901 14.20 -22.19 36.83
CA GLN A 901 14.58 -21.27 37.90
C GLN A 901 13.49 -20.25 38.22
N ALA A 902 12.82 -19.72 37.18
CA ALA A 902 11.74 -18.74 37.32
C ALA A 902 10.49 -19.32 37.99
N GLY A 903 10.21 -20.61 37.75
CA GLY A 903 9.05 -21.31 38.29
C GLY A 903 7.73 -21.01 37.55
N ASP A 904 6.65 -21.66 37.98
CA ASP A 904 5.37 -21.70 37.23
C ASP A 904 4.35 -20.63 37.68
N GLN A 905 4.70 -19.78 38.65
CA GLN A 905 3.80 -18.77 39.18
C GLN A 905 4.30 -17.38 38.78
N ALA A 906 3.39 -16.52 38.27
CA ALA A 906 3.66 -15.13 37.92
C ALA A 906 4.50 -14.38 38.96
N LYS A 907 4.19 -14.59 40.25
CA LYS A 907 4.95 -14.05 41.37
C LYS A 907 6.42 -14.45 41.36
N ALA A 908 6.69 -15.76 41.26
CA ALA A 908 8.05 -16.28 41.27
C ALA A 908 8.84 -15.82 40.04
N GLN A 909 8.16 -15.70 38.89
CA GLN A 909 8.77 -15.24 37.64
C GLN A 909 9.14 -13.75 37.72
N ALA A 910 8.25 -12.90 38.25
CA ALA A 910 8.51 -11.48 38.48
C ALA A 910 9.63 -11.26 39.52
N GLU A 911 9.62 -11.97 40.65
CA GLU A 911 10.69 -11.93 41.65
C GLU A 911 12.04 -12.30 41.02
N PHE A 912 12.06 -13.38 40.24
CA PHE A 912 13.26 -13.85 39.57
C PHE A 912 13.77 -12.86 38.51
N ALA A 913 12.87 -12.20 37.77
CA ALA A 913 13.23 -11.18 36.78
C ALA A 913 13.88 -9.95 37.42
N ILE A 914 13.29 -9.43 38.50
CA ILE A 914 13.82 -8.27 39.23
C ILE A 914 15.16 -8.63 39.89
N TYR A 915 15.24 -9.81 40.52
CA TYR A 915 16.49 -10.33 41.09
C TYR A 915 17.60 -10.41 40.03
N THR A 916 17.27 -10.94 38.84
CA THR A 916 18.23 -11.08 37.75
C THR A 916 18.69 -9.72 37.24
N HIS A 917 17.78 -8.75 37.10
CA HIS A 917 18.13 -7.39 36.70
C HIS A 917 19.08 -6.74 37.73
N LEU A 918 18.77 -6.85 39.03
CA LEU A 918 19.59 -6.28 40.10
C LEU A 918 21.00 -6.90 40.17
N THR A 919 21.11 -8.20 39.92
CA THR A 919 22.37 -8.94 40.06
C THR A 919 23.23 -8.94 38.80
N GLU A 920 22.63 -8.82 37.62
CA GLU A 920 23.34 -8.94 36.35
C GLU A 920 23.41 -7.62 35.55
N GLU A 921 22.36 -6.79 35.57
CA GLU A 921 22.34 -5.49 34.85
C GLU A 921 22.82 -4.34 35.74
N THR A 922 22.42 -4.31 37.01
CA THR A 922 22.79 -3.24 37.97
C THR A 922 23.52 -3.76 39.22
N PRO A 923 24.58 -4.60 39.10
CA PRO A 923 25.23 -5.23 40.26
C PRO A 923 25.88 -4.23 41.24
N ALA A 924 26.21 -3.02 40.77
CA ALA A 924 26.77 -1.96 41.62
C ALA A 924 25.73 -1.27 42.50
N ALA A 925 24.43 -1.51 42.26
CA ALA A 925 23.34 -0.87 42.98
C ALA A 925 22.89 -1.62 44.24
N VAL A 926 23.40 -2.85 44.44
CA VAL A 926 23.11 -3.73 45.58
C VAL A 926 24.41 -4.22 46.22
N ASP A 927 24.41 -4.42 47.55
CA ASP A 927 25.61 -4.82 48.29
C ASP A 927 25.83 -6.36 48.29
N SER A 928 24.78 -7.15 48.05
CA SER A 928 24.85 -8.62 47.96
C SER A 928 23.64 -9.26 47.26
N GLU A 929 23.79 -10.50 46.78
CA GLU A 929 22.68 -11.30 46.21
C GLU A 929 21.50 -11.48 47.19
N ASP A 930 21.78 -11.70 48.49
CA ASP A 930 20.74 -11.80 49.54
C ASP A 930 19.89 -10.51 49.64
N GLU A 931 20.48 -9.36 49.31
CA GLU A 931 19.78 -8.08 49.32
C GLU A 931 18.95 -7.90 48.05
N ALA A 932 19.50 -8.23 46.89
CA ALA A 932 18.75 -8.22 45.63
C ALA A 932 17.51 -9.13 45.70
N GLN A 933 17.63 -10.28 46.35
CA GLN A 933 16.50 -11.18 46.57
C GLN A 933 15.44 -10.59 47.50
N ALA A 934 15.85 -9.89 48.56
CA ALA A 934 14.92 -9.20 49.46
C ALA A 934 14.18 -8.06 48.73
N ILE A 935 14.91 -7.23 47.97
CA ILE A 935 14.32 -6.14 47.18
C ILE A 935 13.31 -6.68 46.16
N ALA A 936 13.65 -7.75 45.44
CA ALA A 936 12.74 -8.35 44.47
C ALA A 936 11.46 -8.88 45.12
N ALA A 937 11.58 -9.59 46.25
CA ALA A 937 10.43 -10.12 46.98
C ALA A 937 9.53 -9.00 47.53
N ASP A 938 10.11 -7.99 48.17
CA ASP A 938 9.36 -6.90 48.78
C ASP A 938 8.64 -6.02 47.72
N ILE A 939 9.26 -5.80 46.56
CA ILE A 939 8.61 -5.12 45.42
C ILE A 939 7.40 -5.90 44.92
N VAL A 940 7.53 -7.22 44.72
CA VAL A 940 6.43 -8.05 44.21
C VAL A 940 5.32 -8.20 45.25
N ASP A 941 5.66 -8.32 46.54
CA ASP A 941 4.68 -8.35 47.63
C ASP A 941 3.86 -7.05 47.71
N GLU A 942 4.51 -5.88 47.66
CA GLU A 942 3.83 -4.59 47.65
C GLU A 942 2.97 -4.41 46.38
N PHE A 943 3.45 -4.89 45.23
CA PHE A 943 2.68 -4.89 43.99
C PHE A 943 1.41 -5.75 44.12
N GLU A 944 1.53 -6.98 44.63
CA GLU A 944 0.37 -7.88 44.79
C GLU A 944 -0.65 -7.36 45.80
N GLU A 945 -0.21 -6.66 46.85
CA GLU A 945 -1.09 -6.10 47.88
C GLU A 945 -1.84 -4.85 47.40
N ARG A 946 -1.18 -4.00 46.60
CA ARG A 946 -1.67 -2.63 46.32
C ARG A 946 -2.27 -2.46 44.94
N ILE A 947 -1.98 -3.34 43.99
CA ILE A 947 -2.50 -3.25 42.62
C ILE A 947 -3.66 -4.21 42.40
N ASP A 948 -4.83 -3.66 42.06
CA ASP A 948 -6.01 -4.43 41.68
C ASP A 948 -5.92 -4.83 40.20
N ARG A 949 -5.86 -6.14 39.97
CA ARG A 949 -5.72 -6.79 38.65
C ARG A 949 -7.02 -7.48 38.20
N GLY A 950 -8.13 -7.22 38.89
CA GLY A 950 -9.39 -7.93 38.67
C GLY A 950 -10.19 -7.50 37.43
N TYR A 951 -9.70 -6.57 36.62
CA TYR A 951 -10.38 -6.04 35.44
C TYR A 951 -9.47 -6.03 34.20
N PRO A 952 -10.00 -6.24 32.98
CA PRO A 952 -9.22 -6.19 31.73
C PRO A 952 -8.64 -4.80 31.47
N GLY A 953 -7.38 -4.71 31.01
CA GLY A 953 -6.71 -3.44 30.72
C GLY A 953 -6.20 -2.69 31.96
N TRP A 954 -5.95 -3.40 33.07
CA TRP A 954 -5.49 -2.80 34.32
C TRP A 954 -4.08 -2.23 34.21
N GLU A 955 -3.27 -2.85 33.35
CA GLU A 955 -1.90 -2.50 33.01
C GLU A 955 -1.76 -1.14 32.34
N ALA A 956 -2.78 -0.71 31.59
CA ALA A 956 -2.80 0.56 30.85
C ALA A 956 -3.52 1.69 31.62
N ASN A 957 -4.01 1.44 32.85
CA ASN A 957 -4.75 2.45 33.61
C ASN A 957 -3.80 3.47 34.26
N GLU A 958 -3.95 4.77 33.97
CA GLU A 958 -3.12 5.85 34.54
C GLU A 958 -3.01 5.82 36.06
N THR A 959 -4.11 5.51 36.76
CA THR A 959 -4.11 5.45 38.24
C THR A 959 -3.31 4.24 38.73
N THR A 960 -3.37 3.13 38.00
CA THR A 960 -2.55 1.94 38.28
C THR A 960 -1.08 2.23 38.04
N VAL A 961 -0.72 2.85 36.92
CA VAL A 961 0.68 3.22 36.59
C VAL A 961 1.27 4.14 37.67
N GLN A 962 0.54 5.17 38.08
CA GLN A 962 0.97 6.05 39.18
C GLN A 962 1.09 5.31 40.51
N THR A 963 0.19 4.37 40.80
CA THR A 963 0.25 3.58 42.04
C THR A 963 1.45 2.64 42.03
N LEU A 964 1.78 2.07 40.87
CA LEU A 964 2.90 1.16 40.66
C LEU A 964 4.24 1.89 40.83
N GLU A 965 4.34 3.12 40.34
CA GLU A 965 5.50 3.99 40.60
C GLU A 965 5.66 4.26 42.11
N VAL A 966 4.57 4.54 42.82
CA VAL A 966 4.61 4.70 44.29
C VAL A 966 5.01 3.41 44.99
N VAL A 967 4.57 2.24 44.53
CA VAL A 967 4.97 0.93 45.06
C VAL A 967 6.48 0.74 44.95
N LEU A 968 7.05 1.00 43.76
CA LEU A 968 8.48 0.87 43.52
C LEU A 968 9.29 1.85 44.38
N LEU A 969 8.87 3.12 44.43
CA LEU A 969 9.55 4.14 45.23
C LEU A 969 9.45 3.84 46.72
N ASP A 970 8.32 3.33 47.21
CA ASP A 970 8.14 2.95 48.61
C ASP A 970 9.07 1.80 48.99
N ALA A 971 9.07 0.70 48.24
CA ALA A 971 9.95 -0.43 48.49
C ALA A 971 11.43 -0.01 48.49
N LEU A 972 11.85 0.75 47.47
CA LEU A 972 13.25 1.15 47.32
C LEU A 972 13.71 2.18 48.36
N LEU A 973 12.88 3.18 48.69
CA LEU A 973 13.27 4.28 49.59
C LEU A 973 12.98 4.00 51.07
N LYS A 974 11.86 3.36 51.39
CA LYS A 974 11.43 3.14 52.77
C LYS A 974 11.98 1.84 53.34
N ASP A 975 11.97 0.78 52.54
CA ASP A 975 12.27 -0.57 53.05
C ASP A 975 13.74 -0.96 52.83
N HIS A 976 14.38 -0.45 51.75
CA HIS A 976 15.77 -0.80 51.41
C HIS A 976 16.79 0.37 51.39
N ASP A 977 16.37 1.64 51.53
CA ASP A 977 17.26 2.82 51.49
C ASP A 977 18.18 2.89 50.25
N ARG A 978 17.59 2.68 49.05
CA ARG A 978 18.25 2.70 47.74
C ARG A 978 17.82 3.91 46.89
N PRO A 979 18.23 5.14 47.24
CA PRO A 979 17.86 6.35 46.51
C PRO A 979 18.52 6.49 45.13
N ALA A 980 19.52 5.65 44.81
CA ALA A 980 20.12 5.60 43.48
C ALA A 980 19.19 4.86 42.50
N LEU A 981 18.68 3.69 42.88
CA LEU A 981 17.70 2.93 42.09
C LEU A 981 16.37 3.68 41.94
N ALA A 982 15.93 4.37 42.99
CA ALA A 982 14.71 5.17 42.97
C ALA A 982 14.78 6.43 42.09
N LYS A 983 15.95 6.74 41.51
CA LYS A 983 16.16 7.85 40.57
C LYS A 983 16.60 7.37 39.18
N ASP A 984 16.68 6.06 39.02
CA ASP A 984 17.08 5.43 37.78
C ASP A 984 15.82 5.06 37.02
N ASP A 985 15.39 5.96 36.13
CA ASP A 985 14.16 5.78 35.36
C ASP A 985 14.21 4.51 34.49
N ALA A 986 15.41 4.11 34.01
CA ALA A 986 15.58 2.90 33.23
C ALA A 986 15.35 1.64 34.08
N PHE A 987 15.85 1.63 35.32
CA PHE A 987 15.57 0.55 36.27
C PHE A 987 14.08 0.47 36.62
N LEU A 988 13.45 1.61 36.93
CA LEU A 988 12.04 1.66 37.32
C LEU A 988 11.12 1.20 36.17
N ASP A 989 11.39 1.63 34.95
CA ASP A 989 10.65 1.20 33.76
C ASP A 989 10.82 -0.30 33.49
N ALA A 990 12.04 -0.83 33.63
CA ALA A 990 12.31 -2.26 33.45
C ALA A 990 11.57 -3.12 34.48
N VAL A 991 11.61 -2.73 35.76
CA VAL A 991 10.91 -3.45 36.83
C VAL A 991 9.40 -3.38 36.65
N ARG A 992 8.85 -2.23 36.24
CA ARG A 992 7.43 -2.13 35.87
C ARG A 992 7.09 -3.11 34.75
N GLY A 993 7.91 -3.17 33.70
CA GLY A 993 7.75 -4.14 32.61
C GLY A 993 7.66 -5.57 33.13
N TYR A 994 8.62 -6.00 33.95
CA TYR A 994 8.60 -7.36 34.53
C TYR A 994 7.33 -7.63 35.36
N LEU A 995 6.85 -6.65 36.13
CA LEU A 995 5.63 -6.81 36.93
C LEU A 995 4.36 -6.91 36.08
N VAL A 996 4.31 -6.24 34.93
CA VAL A 996 3.15 -6.29 34.03
C VAL A 996 3.19 -7.58 33.20
N GLU A 997 4.29 -7.81 32.49
CA GLU A 997 4.44 -8.90 31.51
C GLU A 997 4.32 -10.31 32.11
N ASN A 998 4.64 -10.48 33.40
CA ASN A 998 4.49 -11.77 34.07
C ASN A 998 3.05 -12.02 34.61
N TYR A 999 2.16 -11.02 34.58
CA TYR A 999 0.82 -11.10 35.16
C TYR A 999 -0.33 -10.88 34.15
N VAL A 1000 -0.01 -10.63 32.87
CA VAL A 1000 -0.97 -10.47 31.76
C VAL A 1000 -1.19 -11.78 31.02
#